data_AF-A0A9N9DLS5-F1
#
_entry.id   AF-A0A9N9DLS5-F1
#
_cell.length_a   1.000
_cell.length_b   1.000
_cell.length_c   1.000
_cell.angle_alpha   90.00
_cell.angle_beta   90.00
_cell.angle_gamma   90.00
#
_symmetry.space_group_name_H-M   'P 1'
#
loop_
_entity.id
_entity.type
_entity.pdbx_description
1 polymer ?
#
loop_
_entity_poly.entity_id
_entity_poly.type
_entity_poly.pdbx_seq_one_letter_code
_entity_poly.pdbx_strand_id
1 'polypeptide(L)'
;MASTINPQNEQETSYQRAYNGPYGTFAKIFLRPDINFDYLEEVASDLLSSEREHGERYTIDAGFRIFLLFFNVSIAKLATRESSSIEKVTWVRTLLRVFKSQDFLGLVSVGGLLRGYQLHKANQKRRIVGELISEVEDVFMELLDKILDEHFESADDDIKDTIAFLCGRCLASIPTRRLQHLRKKTKLLELIIKVIINNPRTFQGGQFIRDITEEIGAHKEIKWTKEFQSYKNLQTLSKQAPFTEMGPISRAVGKLIKIDEKEDLINILYHISDFAHNLYLLWEKCPLSRIVNEELMDGETKQATPLLWHIFKTILFTITMIFKAIVDNSLVKNGYCDKGEEKIDMLLTFSHLYFITIRFDLYGFPVYKEIFFNILNQLMETSLCNEVLDILKPIEVMKVLEDEIVEQKLLPTLCPYLTDNSKIYLFESAHSTVLAIYVTQKRISRDFSSYYSNLLLEGYPAYLSIEQLRAAYATMIKSLSETDDALVWYCLESLLNKIESLPTSNLELSEQKSTNITYTTKTNENETKESSESGSSDSITTTTAGTNNNETKESSESDSSNIYPNASEKDAISAALYLQRGHLLLTLIDQVGTVNLIFLETLLFKIKYLISLESNGIAKSALQKALFDVLSKNLDYTKKDAGVKWWLNEGREITGDIQS
;
A
#
# COMPACT_ATOMS: atom_id res chain seq x y z
N MET A 1 -13.34 1.23 -29.07
CA MET A 1 -14.14 2.27 -29.76
C MET A 1 -13.24 3.47 -30.06
N ALA A 2 -12.70 3.58 -31.27
CA ALA A 2 -11.88 4.72 -31.68
C ALA A 2 -12.29 5.16 -33.09
N SER A 3 -12.96 6.30 -33.20
CA SER A 3 -13.12 7.05 -34.45
C SER A 3 -12.39 8.37 -34.30
N THR A 4 -11.13 8.38 -34.71
CA THR A 4 -10.28 9.58 -34.74
C THR A 4 -10.78 10.54 -35.81
N ILE A 5 -11.00 11.80 -35.44
CA ILE A 5 -11.23 12.88 -36.41
C ILE A 5 -9.88 13.15 -37.11
N ASN A 6 -9.76 12.76 -38.38
CA ASN A 6 -8.55 12.98 -39.17
C ASN A 6 -8.54 14.43 -39.72
N PRO A 7 -7.55 15.29 -39.38
CA PRO A 7 -7.68 16.74 -39.58
C PRO A 7 -7.13 17.30 -40.90
N GLN A 8 -6.81 16.48 -41.92
CA GLN A 8 -5.93 16.91 -43.03
C GLN A 8 -6.51 17.14 -44.45
N ASN A 9 -7.81 16.98 -44.72
CA ASN A 9 -8.38 17.32 -46.05
C ASN A 9 -9.29 18.56 -46.01
N GLU A 10 -8.76 19.71 -46.43
CA GLU A 10 -9.47 20.97 -46.66
C GLU A 10 -9.89 21.10 -48.15
N GLN A 11 -11.02 20.49 -48.55
CA GLN A 11 -11.71 20.88 -49.79
C GLN A 11 -13.18 20.42 -49.96
N GLU A 12 -13.71 19.57 -49.07
CA GLU A 12 -15.15 19.22 -49.05
C GLU A 12 -15.95 20.11 -48.07
N THR A 13 -17.24 20.32 -48.37
CA THR A 13 -18.08 21.32 -47.69
C THR A 13 -18.32 20.99 -46.21
N SER A 14 -18.21 22.02 -45.36
CA SER A 14 -18.06 21.94 -43.90
C SER A 14 -19.17 21.20 -43.13
N TYR A 15 -20.31 20.90 -43.75
CA TYR A 15 -21.54 20.42 -43.11
C TYR A 15 -21.73 18.92 -43.26
N GLN A 16 -21.03 18.30 -44.22
CA GLN A 16 -21.14 16.87 -44.49
C GLN A 16 -20.15 16.01 -43.69
N ARG A 17 -19.28 16.62 -42.85
CA ARG A 17 -18.57 15.94 -41.75
C ARG A 17 -19.52 15.56 -40.59
N ALA A 18 -20.70 15.04 -40.94
CA ALA A 18 -21.70 14.58 -40.00
C ALA A 18 -21.17 13.36 -39.24
N TYR A 19 -21.50 13.30 -37.95
CA TYR A 19 -21.19 12.16 -37.10
C TYR A 19 -21.82 10.88 -37.68
N ASN A 20 -20.97 9.95 -38.12
CA ASN A 20 -21.35 8.66 -38.71
C ASN A 20 -21.52 7.55 -37.65
N GLY A 21 -21.67 7.91 -36.37
CA GLY A 21 -21.95 6.95 -35.29
C GLY A 21 -23.44 6.59 -35.19
N PRO A 22 -23.82 5.84 -34.14
CA PRO A 22 -25.22 5.54 -33.84
C PRO A 22 -26.07 6.82 -33.72
N TYR A 23 -27.26 6.83 -34.34
CA TYR A 23 -28.10 8.01 -34.57
C TYR A 23 -27.54 9.06 -35.55
N GLY A 24 -26.61 8.71 -36.44
CA GLY A 24 -26.09 9.62 -37.48
C GLY A 24 -27.15 10.23 -38.42
N THR A 25 -28.33 9.61 -38.54
CA THR A 25 -29.52 10.19 -39.21
C THR A 25 -30.08 11.38 -38.44
N PHE A 26 -30.32 11.23 -37.12
CA PHE A 26 -30.74 12.32 -36.24
C PHE A 26 -29.69 13.44 -36.17
N ALA A 27 -28.40 13.10 -36.17
CA ALA A 27 -27.32 14.10 -36.23
C ALA A 27 -27.42 14.99 -37.48
N LYS A 28 -27.76 14.41 -38.65
CA LYS A 28 -27.99 15.18 -39.89
C LYS A 28 -29.24 16.06 -39.82
N ILE A 29 -30.28 15.65 -39.09
CA ILE A 29 -31.49 16.47 -38.86
C ILE A 29 -31.13 17.66 -37.97
N PHE A 30 -30.54 17.42 -36.79
CA PHE A 30 -30.19 18.45 -35.81
C PHE A 30 -29.19 19.49 -36.33
N LEU A 31 -28.38 19.15 -37.35
CA LEU A 31 -27.41 20.05 -37.97
C LEU A 31 -27.92 20.86 -39.16
N ARG A 32 -29.18 20.69 -39.59
CA ARG A 32 -29.75 21.52 -40.67
C ARG A 32 -29.70 23.02 -40.29
N PRO A 33 -29.35 23.92 -41.23
CA PRO A 33 -29.35 25.37 -40.97
C PRO A 33 -30.79 25.88 -40.75
N ASP A 34 -31.71 25.57 -41.66
CA ASP A 34 -33.09 26.06 -41.63
C ASP A 34 -34.07 25.10 -40.93
N ILE A 35 -33.66 24.50 -39.80
CA ILE A 35 -34.56 23.59 -39.05
C ILE A 35 -35.67 24.38 -38.34
N ASN A 36 -36.92 23.96 -38.53
CA ASN A 36 -38.02 24.44 -37.69
C ASN A 36 -37.79 23.96 -36.25
N PHE A 37 -37.81 24.89 -35.28
CA PHE A 37 -37.57 24.57 -33.87
C PHE A 37 -38.67 23.70 -33.25
N ASP A 38 -39.91 23.78 -33.72
CA ASP A 38 -40.99 22.90 -33.23
C ASP A 38 -40.74 21.45 -33.68
N TYR A 39 -40.26 21.27 -34.92
CA TYR A 39 -39.83 19.96 -35.46
C TYR A 39 -38.54 19.45 -34.79
N LEU A 40 -37.65 20.35 -34.35
CA LEU A 40 -36.49 19.98 -33.52
C LEU A 40 -36.93 19.47 -32.14
N GLU A 41 -37.94 20.12 -31.54
CA GLU A 41 -38.53 19.74 -30.25
C GLU A 41 -39.19 18.36 -30.33
N GLU A 42 -40.02 18.13 -31.36
CA GLU A 42 -40.65 16.85 -31.71
C GLU A 42 -39.60 15.73 -31.91
N VAL A 43 -38.69 15.87 -32.87
CA VAL A 43 -37.70 14.83 -33.21
C VAL A 43 -36.76 14.49 -32.04
N ALA A 44 -36.42 15.47 -31.21
CA ALA A 44 -35.60 15.21 -30.03
C ALA A 44 -36.40 14.52 -28.90
N SER A 45 -37.68 14.85 -28.75
CA SER A 45 -38.57 14.17 -27.80
C SER A 45 -38.84 12.72 -28.23
N ASP A 46 -39.16 12.49 -29.50
CA ASP A 46 -39.40 11.16 -30.07
C ASP A 46 -38.19 10.24 -29.92
N LEU A 47 -36.98 10.75 -30.23
CA LEU A 47 -35.74 10.01 -30.05
C LEU A 47 -35.58 9.53 -28.59
N LEU A 48 -35.70 10.43 -27.62
CA LEU A 48 -35.51 10.09 -26.20
C LEU A 48 -36.65 9.23 -25.64
N SER A 49 -37.86 9.35 -26.19
CA SER A 49 -39.01 8.55 -25.78
C SER A 49 -38.94 7.14 -26.35
N SER A 50 -38.47 6.98 -27.60
CA SER A 50 -38.26 5.66 -28.21
C SER A 50 -37.24 4.80 -27.45
N GLU A 51 -36.23 5.42 -26.83
CA GLU A 51 -35.25 4.73 -25.97
C GLU A 51 -35.83 4.35 -24.59
N ARG A 52 -37.02 4.84 -24.21
CA ARG A 52 -37.80 4.37 -23.04
C ARG A 52 -38.80 3.25 -23.42
N GLU A 53 -39.44 3.35 -24.58
CA GLU A 53 -40.61 2.54 -24.94
C GLU A 53 -40.32 1.04 -25.15
N HIS A 54 -39.07 0.65 -25.39
CA HIS A 54 -38.72 -0.75 -25.69
C HIS A 54 -38.90 -1.70 -24.49
N GLY A 55 -39.16 -1.20 -23.28
CA GLY A 55 -39.35 -2.02 -22.07
C GLY A 55 -38.10 -2.75 -21.57
N GLU A 56 -36.98 -2.60 -22.29
CA GLU A 56 -35.67 -3.12 -21.91
C GLU A 56 -35.05 -2.28 -20.79
N ARG A 57 -34.29 -2.93 -19.92
CA ARG A 57 -33.51 -2.30 -18.85
C ARG A 57 -32.48 -1.36 -19.47
N TYR A 58 -32.37 -0.14 -18.94
CA TYR A 58 -31.39 0.85 -19.41
C TYR A 58 -29.97 0.26 -19.43
N THR A 59 -29.20 0.57 -20.47
CA THR A 59 -27.80 0.15 -20.61
C THR A 59 -26.88 1.36 -20.76
N ILE A 60 -25.68 1.25 -20.18
CA ILE A 60 -24.63 2.28 -20.26
C ILE A 60 -24.27 2.61 -21.72
N ASP A 61 -24.29 1.62 -22.61
CA ASP A 61 -24.05 1.80 -24.04
C ASP A 61 -25.14 2.66 -24.71
N ALA A 62 -26.42 2.53 -24.32
CA ALA A 62 -27.47 3.42 -24.81
C ALA A 62 -27.21 4.88 -24.39
N GLY A 63 -26.88 5.09 -23.11
CA GLY A 63 -26.48 6.40 -22.61
C GLY A 63 -25.28 6.99 -23.36
N PHE A 64 -24.24 6.19 -23.64
CA PHE A 64 -23.09 6.66 -24.41
C PHE A 64 -23.43 7.03 -25.85
N ARG A 65 -24.33 6.30 -26.53
CA ARG A 65 -24.79 6.67 -27.87
C ARG A 65 -25.50 8.04 -27.85
N ILE A 66 -26.38 8.28 -26.88
CA ILE A 66 -27.10 9.56 -26.70
C ILE A 66 -26.12 10.70 -26.36
N PHE A 67 -25.21 10.48 -25.40
CA PHE A 67 -24.17 11.44 -25.02
C PHE A 67 -23.29 11.81 -26.23
N LEU A 68 -22.82 10.83 -27.00
CA LEU A 68 -21.97 11.05 -28.17
C LEU A 68 -22.71 11.77 -29.30
N LEU A 69 -24.00 11.49 -29.51
CA LEU A 69 -24.82 12.22 -30.47
C LEU A 69 -24.84 13.71 -30.13
N PHE A 70 -25.30 14.07 -28.93
CA PHE A 70 -25.43 15.49 -28.54
C PHE A 70 -24.07 16.17 -28.37
N PHE A 71 -23.03 15.47 -27.95
CA PHE A 71 -21.65 15.97 -27.94
C PHE A 71 -21.16 16.39 -29.33
N ASN A 72 -21.24 15.50 -30.32
CA ASN A 72 -20.74 15.77 -31.66
C ASN A 72 -21.61 16.81 -32.40
N VAL A 73 -22.93 16.72 -32.28
CA VAL A 73 -23.87 17.69 -32.86
C VAL A 73 -23.64 19.08 -32.27
N SER A 74 -23.41 19.20 -30.95
CA SER A 74 -23.15 20.49 -30.32
C SER A 74 -21.82 21.09 -30.78
N ILE A 75 -20.76 20.30 -30.92
CA ILE A 75 -19.50 20.78 -31.50
C ILE A 75 -19.74 21.35 -32.90
N ALA A 76 -20.44 20.61 -33.77
CA ALA A 76 -20.70 21.03 -35.14
C ALA A 76 -21.63 22.26 -35.23
N LYS A 77 -22.78 22.28 -34.52
CA LYS A 77 -23.75 23.40 -34.55
C LYS A 77 -23.19 24.67 -33.90
N LEU A 78 -22.32 24.57 -32.90
CA LEU A 78 -21.63 25.74 -32.36
C LEU A 78 -20.50 26.20 -33.30
N ALA A 79 -19.83 25.27 -33.99
CA ALA A 79 -18.71 25.56 -34.89
C ALA A 79 -19.08 26.01 -36.33
N THR A 80 -20.32 25.83 -36.79
CA THR A 80 -20.76 26.37 -38.10
C THR A 80 -20.63 27.90 -38.18
N ARG A 81 -20.41 28.42 -39.40
CA ARG A 81 -20.52 29.86 -39.73
C ARG A 81 -21.83 30.23 -40.43
N GLU A 82 -22.53 29.27 -41.03
CA GLU A 82 -23.85 29.47 -41.66
C GLU A 82 -24.94 29.83 -40.64
N SER A 83 -24.92 29.21 -39.45
CA SER A 83 -25.94 29.49 -38.43
C SER A 83 -25.68 30.80 -37.69
N SER A 84 -26.73 31.63 -37.56
CA SER A 84 -26.64 32.89 -36.82
C SER A 84 -26.49 32.68 -35.31
N SER A 85 -25.97 33.68 -34.57
CA SER A 85 -25.89 33.58 -33.11
C SER A 85 -27.26 33.44 -32.44
N ILE A 86 -28.30 34.05 -32.99
CA ILE A 86 -29.67 33.96 -32.46
C ILE A 86 -30.22 32.54 -32.67
N GLU A 87 -30.09 32.01 -33.89
CA GLU A 87 -30.50 30.63 -34.23
C GLU A 87 -29.80 29.59 -33.34
N LYS A 88 -28.49 29.75 -33.08
CA LYS A 88 -27.76 28.88 -32.15
C LYS A 88 -28.28 28.95 -30.72
N VAL A 89 -28.66 30.14 -30.25
CA VAL A 89 -29.27 30.32 -28.92
C VAL A 89 -30.64 29.65 -28.85
N THR A 90 -31.49 29.84 -29.85
CA THR A 90 -32.81 29.19 -29.92
C THR A 90 -32.67 27.67 -30.00
N TRP A 91 -31.78 27.15 -30.85
CA TRP A 91 -31.51 25.71 -31.00
C TRP A 91 -31.15 25.05 -29.67
N VAL A 92 -30.24 25.65 -28.89
CA VAL A 92 -29.88 25.14 -27.56
C VAL A 92 -31.06 25.21 -26.60
N ARG A 93 -31.80 26.33 -26.57
CA ARG A 93 -32.93 26.50 -25.65
C ARG A 93 -34.07 25.52 -25.93
N THR A 94 -34.38 25.25 -27.19
CA THR A 94 -35.32 24.19 -27.59
C THR A 94 -34.87 22.83 -27.05
N LEU A 95 -33.60 22.44 -27.27
CA LEU A 95 -33.08 21.19 -26.73
C LEU A 95 -33.10 21.14 -25.19
N LEU A 96 -32.77 22.23 -24.50
CA LEU A 96 -32.84 22.29 -23.04
C LEU A 96 -34.26 22.09 -22.49
N ARG A 97 -35.31 22.51 -23.20
CA ARG A 97 -36.71 22.20 -22.82
C ARG A 97 -36.98 20.71 -22.91
N VAL A 98 -36.65 20.08 -24.03
CA VAL A 98 -36.82 18.64 -24.24
C VAL A 98 -36.05 17.85 -23.19
N PHE A 99 -34.80 18.23 -22.90
CA PHE A 99 -34.00 17.48 -21.94
C PHE A 99 -34.54 17.62 -20.51
N LYS A 100 -35.13 18.77 -20.14
CA LYS A 100 -35.79 18.94 -18.83
C LYS A 100 -37.00 18.03 -18.63
N SER A 101 -37.72 17.67 -19.68
CA SER A 101 -38.89 16.77 -19.60
C SER A 101 -38.54 15.28 -19.70
N GLN A 102 -37.26 14.93 -19.92
CA GLN A 102 -36.81 13.56 -20.24
C GLN A 102 -35.95 12.91 -19.14
N ASP A 103 -36.01 13.42 -17.90
CA ASP A 103 -35.37 12.90 -16.68
C ASP A 103 -33.91 12.47 -16.88
N PHE A 104 -33.61 11.20 -16.67
CA PHE A 104 -32.27 10.63 -16.77
C PHE A 104 -31.68 10.67 -18.19
N LEU A 105 -32.46 10.36 -19.23
CA LEU A 105 -32.01 10.53 -20.62
C LEU A 105 -31.82 12.02 -20.96
N GLY A 106 -32.58 12.89 -20.31
CA GLY A 106 -32.35 14.33 -20.28
C GLY A 106 -30.97 14.70 -19.75
N LEU A 107 -30.58 14.21 -18.57
CA LEU A 107 -29.25 14.43 -17.97
C LEU A 107 -28.12 13.97 -18.90
N VAL A 108 -28.25 12.77 -19.49
CA VAL A 108 -27.28 12.22 -20.46
C VAL A 108 -27.12 13.15 -21.66
N SER A 109 -28.24 13.64 -22.20
CA SER A 109 -28.28 14.53 -23.36
C SER A 109 -27.67 15.91 -23.07
N VAL A 110 -28.01 16.51 -21.92
CA VAL A 110 -27.40 17.77 -21.45
C VAL A 110 -25.91 17.58 -21.20
N GLY A 111 -25.48 16.44 -20.66
CA GLY A 111 -24.07 16.12 -20.48
C GLY A 111 -23.28 16.14 -21.80
N GLY A 112 -23.85 15.56 -22.87
CA GLY A 112 -23.27 15.62 -24.21
C GLY A 112 -23.17 17.06 -24.72
N LEU A 113 -24.27 17.81 -24.66
CA LEU A 113 -24.35 19.23 -25.04
C LEU A 113 -23.33 20.10 -24.27
N LEU A 114 -23.26 19.95 -22.95
CA LEU A 114 -22.35 20.66 -22.06
C LEU A 114 -20.90 20.34 -22.40
N ARG A 115 -20.55 19.08 -22.62
CA ARG A 115 -19.19 18.67 -23.01
C ARG A 115 -18.79 19.28 -24.36
N GLY A 116 -19.72 19.37 -25.31
CA GLY A 116 -19.50 20.04 -26.60
C GLY A 116 -19.20 21.52 -26.44
N TYR A 117 -19.97 22.22 -25.58
CA TYR A 117 -19.72 23.60 -25.18
C TYR A 117 -18.34 23.81 -24.54
N GLN A 118 -17.96 22.95 -23.61
CA GLN A 118 -16.69 23.01 -22.88
C GLN A 118 -15.49 22.88 -23.84
N LEU A 119 -15.55 21.96 -24.81
CA LEU A 119 -14.51 21.82 -25.83
C LEU A 119 -14.45 23.03 -26.78
N HIS A 120 -15.61 23.59 -27.15
CA HIS A 120 -15.65 24.80 -27.98
C HIS A 120 -14.97 26.00 -27.28
N LYS A 121 -15.22 26.17 -25.98
CA LYS A 121 -14.66 27.27 -25.16
C LYS A 121 -13.13 27.19 -25.00
N ALA A 122 -12.54 25.98 -25.03
CA ALA A 122 -11.09 25.81 -24.97
C ALA A 122 -10.37 26.34 -26.23
N ASN A 123 -11.06 26.39 -27.37
CA ASN A 123 -10.51 26.91 -28.63
C ASN A 123 -10.68 28.43 -28.73
N GLN A 124 -9.72 29.17 -28.16
CA GLN A 124 -9.72 30.63 -27.88
C GLN A 124 -10.00 31.62 -29.05
N LYS A 125 -10.39 31.18 -30.26
CA LYS A 125 -10.53 32.03 -31.46
C LYS A 125 -11.96 32.48 -31.80
N ARG A 126 -12.97 32.22 -30.97
CA ARG A 126 -14.39 32.48 -31.32
C ARG A 126 -15.13 33.27 -30.25
N ARG A 127 -15.91 34.27 -30.68
CA ARG A 127 -16.69 35.15 -29.79
C ARG A 127 -17.76 34.35 -29.04
N ILE A 128 -17.57 34.30 -27.72
CA ILE A 128 -18.56 34.25 -26.64
C ILE A 128 -20.02 34.08 -27.12
N VAL A 129 -20.51 32.83 -27.06
CA VAL A 129 -21.91 32.51 -26.70
C VAL A 129 -21.89 32.11 -25.21
N GLY A 130 -21.30 32.98 -24.39
CA GLY A 130 -20.74 32.62 -23.08
C GLY A 130 -21.66 32.80 -21.87
N GLU A 131 -22.86 33.34 -22.05
CA GLU A 131 -23.93 33.29 -21.04
C GLU A 131 -24.69 31.95 -21.14
N LEU A 132 -24.90 31.46 -22.35
CA LEU A 132 -25.65 30.23 -22.63
C LEU A 132 -24.98 28.96 -22.10
N ILE A 133 -23.65 28.90 -22.03
CA ILE A 133 -22.96 27.79 -21.36
C ILE A 133 -23.36 27.69 -19.87
N SER A 134 -23.63 28.82 -19.23
CA SER A 134 -24.07 28.82 -17.82
C SER A 134 -25.53 28.40 -17.65
N GLU A 135 -26.40 28.72 -18.62
CA GLU A 135 -27.75 28.15 -18.69
C GLU A 135 -27.69 26.62 -18.83
N VAL A 136 -26.80 26.09 -19.71
CA VAL A 136 -26.56 24.64 -19.85
C VAL A 136 -25.95 24.01 -18.58
N GLU A 137 -24.99 24.68 -17.93
CA GLU A 137 -24.42 24.25 -16.65
C GLU A 137 -25.50 24.15 -15.55
N ASP A 138 -26.44 25.09 -15.50
CA ASP A 138 -27.53 25.10 -14.51
C ASP A 138 -28.54 23.98 -14.76
N VAL A 139 -28.97 23.75 -16.01
CA VAL A 139 -29.86 22.63 -16.35
C VAL A 139 -29.19 21.28 -16.06
N PHE A 140 -27.88 21.16 -16.27
CA PHE A 140 -27.14 19.95 -15.92
C PHE A 140 -27.17 19.67 -14.41
N MET A 141 -26.92 20.70 -13.58
CA MET A 141 -26.94 20.56 -12.12
C MET A 141 -28.37 20.32 -11.58
N GLU A 142 -29.39 20.98 -12.15
CA GLU A 142 -30.81 20.80 -11.81
C GLU A 142 -31.28 19.37 -12.05
N LEU A 143 -30.97 18.80 -13.21
CA LEU A 143 -31.31 17.40 -13.53
C LEU A 143 -30.52 16.42 -12.66
N LEU A 144 -29.24 16.71 -12.39
CA LEU A 144 -28.41 15.86 -11.53
C LEU A 144 -28.94 15.83 -10.08
N ASP A 145 -29.30 16.99 -9.52
CA ASP A 145 -29.95 17.07 -8.20
C ASP A 145 -31.30 16.33 -8.17
N LYS A 146 -32.12 16.42 -9.24
CA LYS A 146 -33.39 15.68 -9.35
C LYS A 146 -33.17 14.16 -9.30
N ILE A 147 -32.27 13.65 -10.13
CA ILE A 147 -32.04 12.20 -10.28
C ILE A 147 -31.43 11.59 -9.00
N LEU A 148 -30.68 12.36 -8.21
CA LEU A 148 -30.11 11.92 -6.93
C LEU A 148 -31.14 11.85 -5.77
N ASP A 149 -32.35 12.37 -5.96
CA ASP A 149 -33.45 12.24 -4.98
C ASP A 149 -34.44 11.10 -5.32
N GLU A 150 -34.54 10.69 -6.58
CA GLU A 150 -35.46 9.63 -7.03
C GLU A 150 -34.91 8.21 -6.76
N HIS A 151 -35.13 7.68 -5.55
CA HIS A 151 -34.84 6.29 -5.11
C HIS A 151 -33.45 5.70 -5.50
N PHE A 152 -32.47 6.59 -5.64
CA PHE A 152 -31.22 6.34 -6.36
C PHE A 152 -30.38 5.15 -5.84
N GLU A 153 -30.45 4.80 -4.56
CA GLU A 153 -29.74 3.66 -3.98
C GLU A 153 -30.10 2.34 -4.68
N SER A 154 -31.38 2.20 -5.05
CA SER A 154 -31.93 1.06 -5.80
C SER A 154 -31.66 1.11 -7.32
N ALA A 155 -31.09 2.21 -7.82
CA ALA A 155 -30.81 2.36 -9.25
C ALA A 155 -29.77 1.36 -9.74
N ASP A 156 -29.85 1.04 -11.03
CA ASP A 156 -28.94 0.12 -11.70
C ASP A 156 -27.49 0.61 -11.71
N ASP A 157 -26.54 -0.32 -11.75
CA ASP A 157 -25.12 -0.03 -11.92
C ASP A 157 -24.85 0.71 -13.23
N ASP A 158 -25.58 0.39 -14.31
CA ASP A 158 -25.53 1.14 -15.58
C ASP A 158 -25.88 2.63 -15.41
N ILE A 159 -26.86 2.96 -14.55
CA ILE A 159 -27.25 4.35 -14.26
C ILE A 159 -26.14 5.03 -13.42
N LYS A 160 -25.65 4.34 -12.39
CA LYS A 160 -24.58 4.80 -11.49
C LYS A 160 -23.28 5.09 -12.26
N ASP A 161 -22.86 4.17 -13.14
CA ASP A 161 -21.71 4.31 -14.03
C ASP A 161 -21.86 5.47 -15.00
N THR A 162 -23.06 5.64 -15.58
CA THR A 162 -23.35 6.76 -16.48
C THR A 162 -23.17 8.10 -15.75
N ILE A 163 -23.67 8.23 -14.51
CA ILE A 163 -23.50 9.46 -13.74
C ILE A 163 -22.03 9.72 -13.40
N ALA A 164 -21.28 8.70 -12.97
CA ALA A 164 -19.85 8.83 -12.71
C ALA A 164 -19.09 9.29 -13.98
N PHE A 165 -19.37 8.67 -15.13
CA PHE A 165 -18.83 9.07 -16.44
C PHE A 165 -19.16 10.54 -16.79
N LEU A 166 -20.43 10.94 -16.67
CA LEU A 166 -20.88 12.31 -16.95
C LEU A 166 -20.17 13.32 -16.04
N CYS A 167 -19.96 12.97 -14.77
CA CYS A 167 -19.21 13.80 -13.83
C CYS A 167 -17.73 13.93 -14.24
N GLY A 168 -17.06 12.82 -14.54
CA GLY A 168 -15.67 12.83 -15.03
C GLY A 168 -15.48 13.70 -16.27
N ARG A 169 -16.45 13.65 -17.21
CA ARG A 169 -16.43 14.45 -18.44
C ARG A 169 -16.83 15.92 -18.27
N CYS A 170 -17.81 16.21 -17.41
CA CYS A 170 -18.44 17.53 -17.34
C CYS A 170 -18.02 18.34 -16.11
N LEU A 171 -18.19 17.81 -14.89
CA LEU A 171 -17.94 18.51 -13.62
C LEU A 171 -16.51 19.04 -13.52
N ALA A 172 -15.54 18.24 -13.97
CA ALA A 172 -14.12 18.61 -14.01
C ALA A 172 -13.84 19.94 -14.75
N SER A 173 -14.76 20.41 -15.62
CA SER A 173 -14.61 21.67 -16.37
C SER A 173 -15.52 22.82 -15.88
N ILE A 174 -16.56 22.56 -15.08
CA ILE A 174 -17.46 23.59 -14.53
C ILE A 174 -16.70 24.45 -13.49
N PRO A 175 -16.84 25.80 -13.47
CA PRO A 175 -16.18 26.64 -12.46
C PRO A 175 -16.67 26.34 -11.04
N THR A 176 -15.75 26.28 -10.06
CA THR A 176 -16.05 25.97 -8.65
C THR A 176 -17.17 26.84 -8.05
N ARG A 177 -17.16 28.14 -8.38
CA ARG A 177 -18.21 29.11 -7.98
C ARG A 177 -19.63 28.76 -8.46
N ARG A 178 -19.78 27.97 -9.54
CA ARG A 178 -21.08 27.49 -10.02
C ARG A 178 -21.44 26.16 -9.39
N LEU A 179 -20.46 25.27 -9.21
CA LEU A 179 -20.66 23.98 -8.54
C LEU A 179 -21.18 24.13 -7.10
N GLN A 180 -20.94 25.26 -6.44
CA GLN A 180 -21.58 25.62 -5.16
C GLN A 180 -23.12 25.65 -5.19
N HIS A 181 -23.75 25.72 -6.37
CA HIS A 181 -25.21 25.64 -6.50
C HIS A 181 -25.76 24.21 -6.58
N LEU A 182 -24.90 23.19 -6.74
CA LEU A 182 -25.29 21.79 -6.71
C LEU A 182 -25.72 21.39 -5.29
N ARG A 183 -27.00 21.11 -5.10
CA ARG A 183 -27.59 20.93 -3.76
C ARG A 183 -27.24 19.57 -3.16
N LYS A 184 -27.05 18.54 -3.99
CA LYS A 184 -26.82 17.15 -3.58
C LYS A 184 -25.35 16.72 -3.74
N LYS A 185 -24.41 17.67 -3.60
CA LYS A 185 -22.95 17.45 -3.69
C LYS A 185 -22.47 16.24 -2.88
N THR A 186 -22.89 16.09 -1.61
CA THR A 186 -22.57 14.98 -0.70
C THR A 186 -23.01 13.64 -1.29
N LYS A 187 -24.30 13.49 -1.63
CA LYS A 187 -24.85 12.28 -2.25
C LYS A 187 -24.11 11.91 -3.54
N LEU A 188 -23.78 12.90 -4.37
CA LEU A 188 -23.04 12.69 -5.61
C LEU A 188 -21.60 12.23 -5.34
N LEU A 189 -20.95 12.81 -4.34
CA LEU A 189 -19.59 12.48 -3.96
C LEU A 189 -19.52 11.05 -3.40
N GLU A 190 -20.41 10.69 -2.46
CA GLU A 190 -20.55 9.31 -1.98
C GLU A 190 -20.83 8.33 -3.13
N LEU A 191 -21.74 8.68 -4.04
CA LEU A 191 -22.05 7.86 -5.21
C LEU A 191 -20.80 7.60 -6.05
N ILE A 192 -20.06 8.63 -6.41
CA ILE A 192 -18.88 8.47 -7.28
C ILE A 192 -17.81 7.64 -6.57
N ILE A 193 -17.62 7.79 -5.24
CA ILE A 193 -16.70 6.96 -4.45
C ILE A 193 -17.18 5.49 -4.40
N LYS A 194 -18.47 5.24 -4.12
CA LYS A 194 -19.07 3.90 -4.15
C LYS A 194 -18.93 3.25 -5.54
N VAL A 195 -19.07 4.03 -6.63
CA VAL A 195 -18.83 3.56 -8.00
C VAL A 195 -17.35 3.23 -8.20
N ILE A 196 -16.41 4.12 -7.89
CA ILE A 196 -14.96 3.87 -8.07
C ILE A 196 -14.51 2.57 -7.38
N ILE A 197 -14.97 2.37 -6.14
CA ILE A 197 -14.50 1.28 -5.28
C ILE A 197 -15.22 -0.03 -5.61
N ASN A 198 -16.56 -0.04 -5.62
CA ASN A 198 -17.35 -1.28 -5.56
C ASN A 198 -17.97 -1.73 -6.88
N ASN A 199 -18.09 -0.86 -7.89
CA ASN A 199 -18.88 -1.18 -9.07
C ASN A 199 -18.22 -2.30 -9.92
N PRO A 200 -18.98 -3.27 -10.48
CA PRO A 200 -18.46 -4.35 -11.32
C PRO A 200 -17.59 -3.93 -12.51
N ARG A 201 -17.70 -2.68 -12.97
CA ARG A 201 -16.97 -2.09 -14.11
C ARG A 201 -15.79 -1.20 -13.69
N THR A 202 -15.37 -1.28 -12.43
CA THR A 202 -14.34 -0.41 -11.80
C THR A 202 -13.29 -1.20 -11.00
N PHE A 203 -13.10 -0.96 -9.70
CA PHE A 203 -12.15 -1.70 -8.86
C PHE A 203 -12.76 -2.93 -8.18
N GLN A 204 -14.08 -3.12 -8.27
CA GLN A 204 -14.79 -4.35 -7.84
C GLN A 204 -14.54 -4.75 -6.37
N GLY A 205 -14.21 -3.82 -5.48
CA GLY A 205 -13.78 -4.11 -4.11
C GLY A 205 -12.54 -5.01 -4.01
N GLY A 206 -11.73 -5.11 -5.06
CA GLY A 206 -10.60 -6.04 -5.15
C GLY A 206 -10.97 -7.48 -5.51
N GLN A 207 -12.24 -7.76 -5.84
CA GLN A 207 -12.72 -9.12 -6.14
C GLN A 207 -11.90 -9.82 -7.25
N PHE A 208 -11.41 -9.08 -8.24
CA PHE A 208 -10.52 -9.63 -9.28
C PHE A 208 -9.27 -10.35 -8.71
N ILE A 209 -8.76 -9.96 -7.53
CA ILE A 209 -7.63 -10.66 -6.88
C ILE A 209 -8.08 -12.02 -6.34
N ARG A 210 -9.32 -12.13 -5.82
CA ARG A 210 -9.89 -13.42 -5.38
C ARG A 210 -10.08 -14.34 -6.57
N ASP A 211 -10.68 -13.85 -7.66
CA ASP A 211 -10.87 -14.62 -8.89
C ASP A 211 -9.53 -15.20 -9.40
N ILE A 212 -8.46 -14.38 -9.41
CA ILE A 212 -7.10 -14.81 -9.76
C ILE A 212 -6.56 -15.83 -8.75
N THR A 213 -6.77 -15.60 -7.45
CA THR A 213 -6.26 -16.46 -6.36
C THR A 213 -6.90 -17.84 -6.35
N GLU A 214 -8.22 -17.90 -6.55
CA GLU A 214 -8.99 -19.15 -6.65
C GLU A 214 -8.63 -19.92 -7.92
N GLU A 215 -8.51 -19.24 -9.07
CA GLU A 215 -8.15 -19.88 -10.34
C GLU A 215 -6.69 -20.41 -10.33
N ILE A 216 -5.73 -19.70 -9.72
CA ILE A 216 -4.38 -20.23 -9.48
C ILE A 216 -4.42 -21.38 -8.47
N GLY A 217 -5.16 -21.24 -7.37
CA GLY A 217 -5.23 -22.24 -6.29
C GLY A 217 -5.83 -23.59 -6.71
N ALA A 218 -6.63 -23.60 -7.79
CA ALA A 218 -7.12 -24.82 -8.43
C ALA A 218 -6.01 -25.60 -9.19
N HIS A 219 -4.86 -24.99 -9.45
CA HIS A 219 -3.73 -25.57 -10.15
C HIS A 219 -2.57 -25.89 -9.20
N LYS A 220 -1.77 -26.92 -9.52
CA LYS A 220 -0.63 -27.35 -8.68
C LYS A 220 0.61 -26.45 -8.78
N GLU A 221 0.65 -25.58 -9.79
CA GLU A 221 1.75 -24.67 -10.07
C GLU A 221 1.23 -23.23 -10.04
N ILE A 222 2.07 -22.27 -9.63
CA ILE A 222 1.70 -20.85 -9.61
C ILE A 222 1.74 -20.32 -11.05
N LYS A 223 0.67 -20.60 -11.81
CA LYS A 223 0.48 -20.19 -13.21
C LYS A 223 -0.79 -19.38 -13.38
N TRP A 224 -0.70 -18.24 -14.05
CA TRP A 224 -1.83 -17.38 -14.37
C TRP A 224 -1.70 -16.85 -15.81
N THR A 225 -2.39 -17.50 -16.75
CA THR A 225 -2.15 -17.30 -18.19
C THR A 225 -3.21 -16.43 -18.85
N LYS A 226 -3.02 -16.09 -20.13
CA LYS A 226 -4.01 -15.31 -20.91
C LYS A 226 -5.28 -16.09 -21.24
N GLU A 227 -5.28 -17.40 -21.03
CA GLU A 227 -6.42 -18.28 -21.31
C GLU A 227 -7.41 -18.34 -20.14
N PHE A 228 -6.95 -17.99 -18.94
CA PHE A 228 -7.72 -18.02 -17.70
C PHE A 228 -8.90 -17.03 -17.73
N GLN A 229 -10.00 -17.37 -17.09
CA GLN A 229 -11.21 -16.57 -17.12
C GLN A 229 -11.05 -15.28 -16.30
N SER A 230 -10.32 -15.32 -15.18
CA SER A 230 -9.95 -14.12 -14.44
C SER A 230 -9.19 -13.13 -15.31
N TYR A 231 -8.20 -13.57 -16.12
CA TYR A 231 -7.49 -12.70 -17.06
C TYR A 231 -8.42 -12.11 -18.14
N LYS A 232 -9.33 -12.90 -18.71
CA LYS A 232 -10.30 -12.42 -19.72
C LYS A 232 -11.29 -11.39 -19.14
N ASN A 233 -11.75 -11.60 -17.91
CA ASN A 233 -12.57 -10.66 -17.16
C ASN A 233 -11.80 -9.35 -16.92
N LEU A 234 -10.56 -9.47 -16.43
CA LEU A 234 -9.65 -8.35 -16.17
C LEU A 234 -9.34 -7.53 -17.44
N GLN A 235 -9.16 -8.22 -18.58
CA GLN A 235 -8.91 -7.56 -19.87
C GLN A 235 -10.17 -6.83 -20.37
N THR A 236 -11.35 -7.38 -20.11
CA THR A 236 -12.63 -6.74 -20.43
C THR A 236 -12.83 -5.49 -19.58
N LEU A 237 -12.61 -5.61 -18.26
CA LEU A 237 -12.65 -4.52 -17.28
C LEU A 237 -11.77 -3.32 -17.71
N SER A 238 -10.50 -3.58 -18.05
CA SER A 238 -9.56 -2.53 -18.48
C SER A 238 -10.00 -1.72 -19.72
N LYS A 239 -10.96 -2.25 -20.50
CA LYS A 239 -11.51 -1.62 -21.72
C LYS A 239 -12.88 -0.99 -21.49
N GLN A 240 -13.52 -1.20 -20.35
CA GLN A 240 -14.83 -0.63 -20.03
C GLN A 240 -14.70 0.87 -19.76
N ALA A 241 -15.70 1.65 -20.20
CA ALA A 241 -15.61 3.10 -20.18
C ALA A 241 -15.42 3.70 -18.77
N PRO A 242 -16.12 3.27 -17.70
CA PRO A 242 -15.91 3.79 -16.34
C PRO A 242 -14.45 3.63 -15.90
N PHE A 243 -13.83 2.47 -16.16
CA PHE A 243 -12.42 2.22 -15.88
C PHE A 243 -11.48 3.15 -16.66
N THR A 244 -11.69 3.31 -17.98
CA THR A 244 -10.85 4.21 -18.80
C THR A 244 -10.97 5.69 -18.39
N GLU A 245 -12.05 6.05 -17.71
CA GLU A 245 -12.36 7.42 -17.27
C GLU A 245 -11.95 7.73 -15.82
N MET A 246 -11.25 6.82 -15.13
CA MET A 246 -10.82 7.02 -13.74
C MET A 246 -10.03 8.32 -13.50
N GLY A 247 -9.18 8.74 -14.45
CA GLY A 247 -8.45 10.01 -14.36
C GLY A 247 -9.33 11.27 -14.49
N PRO A 248 -10.27 11.33 -15.44
CA PRO A 248 -11.38 12.29 -15.44
C PRO A 248 -12.25 12.26 -14.17
N ILE A 249 -12.69 11.07 -13.73
CA ILE A 249 -13.59 10.89 -12.58
C ILE A 249 -12.94 11.36 -11.26
N SER A 250 -11.70 10.96 -10.97
CA SER A 250 -10.94 11.44 -9.79
C SER A 250 -10.77 12.96 -9.74
N ARG A 251 -10.66 13.64 -10.90
CA ARG A 251 -10.66 15.11 -10.98
C ARG A 251 -12.04 15.74 -10.76
N ALA A 252 -13.12 15.04 -11.08
CA ALA A 252 -14.48 15.48 -10.71
C ALA A 252 -14.71 15.35 -9.20
N VAL A 253 -14.32 14.22 -8.60
CA VAL A 253 -14.27 14.02 -7.13
C VAL A 253 -13.46 15.14 -6.48
N GLY A 254 -12.26 15.44 -6.99
CA GLY A 254 -11.42 16.51 -6.47
C GLY A 254 -11.99 17.93 -6.62
N LYS A 255 -13.01 18.15 -7.46
CA LYS A 255 -13.77 19.40 -7.51
C LYS A 255 -14.93 19.43 -6.52
N LEU A 256 -15.58 18.29 -6.28
CA LEU A 256 -16.61 18.16 -5.25
C LEU A 256 -16.02 18.39 -3.86
N ILE A 257 -14.89 17.75 -3.54
CA ILE A 257 -14.12 17.94 -2.29
C ILE A 257 -13.85 19.43 -1.99
N LYS A 258 -13.55 20.24 -3.01
CA LYS A 258 -13.29 21.69 -2.86
C LYS A 258 -14.53 22.52 -2.49
N ILE A 259 -15.74 22.02 -2.73
CA ILE A 259 -17.00 22.68 -2.35
C ILE A 259 -17.72 21.99 -1.18
N ASP A 260 -17.23 20.84 -0.71
CA ASP A 260 -17.93 20.04 0.28
C ASP A 260 -17.66 20.40 1.75
N GLU A 261 -18.49 19.80 2.61
CA GLU A 261 -18.44 19.92 4.06
C GLU A 261 -17.47 18.92 4.69
N LYS A 262 -17.16 19.07 5.99
CA LYS A 262 -16.04 18.36 6.63
C LYS A 262 -16.35 16.89 6.90
N GLU A 263 -17.56 16.58 7.35
CA GLU A 263 -17.94 15.23 7.79
C GLU A 263 -17.91 14.22 6.63
N ASP A 264 -18.35 14.65 5.45
CA ASP A 264 -18.33 13.84 4.22
C ASP A 264 -16.92 13.40 3.82
N LEU A 265 -15.90 14.26 4.04
CA LEU A 265 -14.50 13.92 3.73
C LEU A 265 -13.95 12.81 4.63
N ILE A 266 -14.39 12.74 5.88
CA ILE A 266 -13.98 11.68 6.82
C ILE A 266 -14.58 10.34 6.36
N ASN A 267 -15.85 10.32 5.94
CA ASN A 267 -16.49 9.13 5.40
C ASN A 267 -15.78 8.60 4.13
N ILE A 268 -15.33 9.51 3.26
CA ILE A 268 -14.56 9.17 2.05
C ILE A 268 -13.17 8.61 2.39
N LEU A 269 -12.46 9.22 3.35
CA LEU A 269 -11.17 8.70 3.81
C LEU A 269 -11.32 7.30 4.40
N TYR A 270 -12.33 7.07 5.24
CA TYR A 270 -12.66 5.75 5.77
C TYR A 270 -12.89 4.71 4.67
N HIS A 271 -13.76 5.00 3.69
CA HIS A 271 -14.03 4.08 2.58
C HIS A 271 -12.80 3.78 1.71
N ILE A 272 -11.92 4.76 1.49
CA ILE A 272 -10.69 4.57 0.73
C ILE A 272 -9.66 3.75 1.52
N SER A 273 -9.54 4.01 2.83
CA SER A 273 -8.62 3.29 3.72
C SER A 273 -9.03 1.82 3.89
N ASP A 274 -10.31 1.57 4.15
CA ASP A 274 -10.89 0.22 4.21
C ASP A 274 -10.70 -0.54 2.88
N PHE A 275 -10.98 0.10 1.74
CA PHE A 275 -10.71 -0.51 0.44
C PHE A 275 -9.23 -0.85 0.24
N ALA A 276 -8.30 0.05 0.58
CA ALA A 276 -6.86 -0.20 0.43
C ALA A 276 -6.37 -1.33 1.37
N HIS A 277 -6.85 -1.36 2.61
CA HIS A 277 -6.57 -2.43 3.57
C HIS A 277 -7.09 -3.79 3.08
N ASN A 278 -8.34 -3.83 2.63
CA ASN A 278 -8.91 -5.04 2.03
C ASN A 278 -8.11 -5.48 0.78
N LEU A 279 -7.73 -4.56 -0.10
CA LEU A 279 -6.91 -4.86 -1.28
C LEU A 279 -5.54 -5.47 -0.90
N TYR A 280 -4.89 -4.94 0.13
CA TYR A 280 -3.66 -5.50 0.70
C TYR A 280 -3.87 -6.94 1.20
N LEU A 281 -4.90 -7.19 2.02
CA LEU A 281 -5.20 -8.53 2.56
C LEU A 281 -5.55 -9.56 1.48
N LEU A 282 -6.11 -9.12 0.34
CA LEU A 282 -6.36 -9.98 -0.81
C LEU A 282 -5.07 -10.28 -1.58
N TRP A 283 -4.19 -9.27 -1.74
CA TRP A 283 -2.90 -9.44 -2.39
C TRP A 283 -1.96 -10.37 -1.60
N GLU A 284 -1.87 -10.19 -0.27
CA GLU A 284 -1.07 -11.03 0.63
C GLU A 284 -1.43 -12.53 0.52
N LYS A 285 -2.71 -12.83 0.29
CA LYS A 285 -3.22 -14.20 0.08
C LYS A 285 -3.03 -14.72 -1.35
N CYS A 286 -2.78 -13.85 -2.32
CA CYS A 286 -2.61 -14.23 -3.72
C CYS A 286 -1.24 -14.93 -3.92
N PRO A 287 -1.17 -16.12 -4.56
CA PRO A 287 0.11 -16.80 -4.81
C PRO A 287 1.15 -15.97 -5.57
N LEU A 288 0.71 -15.00 -6.39
CA LEU A 288 1.57 -14.08 -7.13
C LEU A 288 2.36 -13.11 -6.23
N SER A 289 1.89 -12.82 -5.01
CA SER A 289 2.58 -11.91 -4.08
C SER A 289 3.89 -12.48 -3.53
N ARG A 290 4.02 -13.81 -3.53
CA ARG A 290 5.22 -14.53 -3.06
C ARG A 290 6.37 -14.49 -4.06
N ILE A 291 6.13 -14.04 -5.29
CA ILE A 291 7.14 -14.07 -6.35
C ILE A 291 7.98 -12.79 -6.29
N VAL A 292 9.13 -12.88 -5.59
CA VAL A 292 10.04 -11.75 -5.36
C VAL A 292 10.73 -11.27 -6.65
N ASN A 293 10.98 -12.17 -7.62
CA ASN A 293 11.62 -11.84 -8.90
C ASN A 293 10.80 -12.39 -10.09
N GLU A 294 10.43 -11.53 -11.04
CA GLU A 294 9.72 -11.91 -12.27
C GLU A 294 10.54 -12.82 -13.22
N GLU A 295 11.83 -13.04 -12.96
CA GLU A 295 12.63 -14.07 -13.64
C GLU A 295 12.32 -15.49 -13.17
N LEU A 296 11.75 -15.65 -11.98
CA LEU A 296 11.28 -16.93 -11.43
C LEU A 296 9.87 -17.30 -11.91
N MET A 297 9.20 -16.38 -12.64
CA MET A 297 7.89 -16.63 -13.24
C MET A 297 8.04 -17.42 -14.54
N ASP A 298 7.09 -18.32 -14.80
CA ASP A 298 7.00 -18.95 -16.12
C ASP A 298 6.67 -17.91 -17.22
N GLY A 299 7.02 -18.27 -18.45
CA GLY A 299 6.91 -17.36 -19.59
C GLY A 299 5.48 -16.98 -20.00
N GLU A 300 4.45 -17.69 -19.54
CA GLU A 300 3.05 -17.36 -19.82
C GLU A 300 2.50 -16.42 -18.75
N THR A 301 2.76 -16.72 -17.47
CA THR A 301 2.38 -15.84 -16.35
C THR A 301 3.05 -14.48 -16.48
N LYS A 302 4.35 -14.43 -16.81
CA LYS A 302 5.09 -13.18 -17.05
C LYS A 302 4.49 -12.31 -18.17
N GLN A 303 3.78 -12.92 -19.13
CA GLN A 303 3.07 -12.19 -20.17
C GLN A 303 1.66 -11.70 -19.75
N ALA A 304 1.09 -12.25 -18.69
CA ALA A 304 -0.23 -11.87 -18.16
C ALA A 304 -0.13 -10.78 -17.08
N THR A 305 0.89 -10.84 -16.21
CA THR A 305 1.11 -9.90 -15.09
C THR A 305 1.05 -8.40 -15.44
N PRO A 306 1.53 -7.93 -16.62
CA PRO A 306 1.45 -6.52 -16.97
C PRO A 306 0.03 -5.91 -16.96
N LEU A 307 -1.01 -6.72 -17.22
CA LEU A 307 -2.40 -6.28 -17.14
C LEU A 307 -2.86 -6.05 -15.69
N LEU A 308 -2.44 -6.93 -14.77
CA LEU A 308 -2.70 -6.81 -13.34
C LEU A 308 -2.01 -5.57 -12.75
N TRP A 309 -0.72 -5.39 -13.08
CA TRP A 309 0.03 -4.19 -12.69
C TRP A 309 -0.55 -2.90 -13.26
N HIS A 310 -1.14 -2.91 -14.46
CA HIS A 310 -1.83 -1.75 -15.02
C HIS A 310 -3.05 -1.34 -14.18
N ILE A 311 -3.81 -2.30 -13.65
CA ILE A 311 -4.97 -2.03 -12.79
C ILE A 311 -4.53 -1.54 -11.42
N PHE A 312 -3.53 -2.17 -10.79
CA PHE A 312 -2.94 -1.67 -9.54
C PHE A 312 -2.40 -0.24 -9.68
N LYS A 313 -1.72 0.08 -10.80
CA LYS A 313 -1.27 1.45 -11.09
C LYS A 313 -2.44 2.44 -11.23
N THR A 314 -3.58 2.00 -11.79
CA THR A 314 -4.78 2.82 -11.94
C THR A 314 -5.47 3.07 -10.60
N ILE A 315 -5.51 2.07 -9.71
CA ILE A 315 -5.97 2.19 -8.32
C ILE A 315 -5.11 3.21 -7.56
N LEU A 316 -3.79 3.01 -7.54
CA LEU A 316 -2.83 3.92 -6.89
C LEU A 316 -2.98 5.35 -7.42
N PHE A 317 -3.07 5.53 -8.75
CA PHE A 317 -3.28 6.84 -9.36
C PHE A 317 -4.57 7.51 -8.89
N THR A 318 -5.67 6.77 -8.89
CA THR A 318 -7.00 7.29 -8.54
C THR A 318 -7.06 7.73 -7.08
N ILE A 319 -6.59 6.89 -6.15
CA ILE A 319 -6.53 7.21 -4.71
C ILE A 319 -5.63 8.42 -4.45
N THR A 320 -4.45 8.44 -5.06
CA THR A 320 -3.50 9.58 -4.93
C THR A 320 -4.11 10.89 -5.43
N MET A 321 -4.85 10.88 -6.55
CA MET A 321 -5.50 12.09 -7.07
C MET A 321 -6.64 12.59 -6.17
N ILE A 322 -7.33 11.69 -5.46
CA ILE A 322 -8.34 12.04 -4.46
C ILE A 322 -7.65 12.66 -3.23
N PHE A 323 -6.61 12.01 -2.69
CA PHE A 323 -5.83 12.55 -1.57
C PHE A 323 -5.18 13.90 -1.91
N LYS A 324 -4.73 14.11 -3.16
CA LYS A 324 -4.25 15.42 -3.61
C LYS A 324 -5.32 16.49 -3.42
N ALA A 325 -6.57 16.19 -3.80
CA ALA A 325 -7.65 17.16 -3.68
C ALA A 325 -8.02 17.45 -2.22
N ILE A 326 -7.89 16.48 -1.32
CA ILE A 326 -8.08 16.66 0.13
C ILE A 326 -6.98 17.56 0.70
N VAL A 327 -5.70 17.25 0.43
CA VAL A 327 -4.54 18.03 0.90
C VAL A 327 -4.51 19.45 0.29
N ASP A 328 -4.76 19.60 -1.01
CA ASP A 328 -4.89 20.91 -1.67
C ASP A 328 -6.01 21.76 -1.03
N ASN A 329 -7.08 21.13 -0.50
CA ASN A 329 -8.22 21.82 0.09
C ASN A 329 -7.98 22.16 1.58
N SER A 330 -7.32 21.29 2.35
CA SER A 330 -6.96 21.58 3.74
C SER A 330 -5.91 22.69 3.86
N LEU A 331 -4.99 22.81 2.90
CA LEU A 331 -4.06 23.93 2.80
C LEU A 331 -4.75 25.28 2.45
N VAL A 332 -5.87 25.24 1.73
CA VAL A 332 -6.60 26.45 1.29
C VAL A 332 -7.67 26.88 2.28
N LYS A 333 -8.23 25.93 3.03
CA LYS A 333 -9.23 26.15 4.08
C LYS A 333 -8.73 25.52 5.38
N ASN A 334 -8.10 26.32 6.24
CA ASN A 334 -7.76 25.91 7.61
C ASN A 334 -9.02 25.33 8.29
N GLY A 335 -8.97 24.11 8.84
CA GLY A 335 -10.12 23.46 9.48
C GLY A 335 -10.33 21.98 9.16
N TYR A 336 -9.89 21.48 7.99
CA TYR A 336 -10.29 20.14 7.53
C TYR A 336 -9.43 19.01 8.10
N CYS A 337 -8.11 19.02 7.88
CA CYS A 337 -7.17 18.02 8.42
C CYS A 337 -6.32 18.63 9.55
N ASP A 338 -7.00 19.25 10.51
CA ASP A 338 -6.39 19.91 11.66
C ASP A 338 -5.99 18.89 12.75
N LYS A 339 -6.61 17.70 12.76
CA LYS A 339 -6.16 16.60 13.61
C LYS A 339 -5.06 15.80 12.89
N GLY A 340 -4.30 15.04 13.67
CA GLY A 340 -3.35 14.07 13.12
C GLY A 340 -4.03 12.83 12.52
N GLU A 341 -5.22 12.48 13.01
CA GLU A 341 -5.98 11.28 12.65
C GLU A 341 -6.19 11.13 11.13
N GLU A 342 -6.77 12.14 10.45
CA GLU A 342 -7.07 12.03 9.01
C GLU A 342 -5.80 11.97 8.14
N LYS A 343 -4.68 12.50 8.65
CA LYS A 343 -3.36 12.44 7.99
C LYS A 343 -2.72 11.07 8.17
N ILE A 344 -2.86 10.45 9.34
CA ILE A 344 -2.41 9.09 9.62
C ILE A 344 -3.17 8.10 8.72
N ASP A 345 -4.49 8.23 8.60
CA ASP A 345 -5.30 7.38 7.70
C ASP A 345 -4.83 7.42 6.24
N MET A 346 -4.46 8.61 5.73
CA MET A 346 -3.90 8.74 4.38
C MET A 346 -2.54 8.06 4.23
N LEU A 347 -1.66 8.14 5.24
CA LEU A 347 -0.38 7.43 5.19
C LEU A 347 -0.54 5.92 5.36
N LEU A 348 -1.44 5.45 6.23
CA LEU A 348 -1.77 4.03 6.38
C LEU A 348 -2.36 3.46 5.08
N THR A 349 -3.25 4.20 4.41
CA THR A 349 -3.75 3.84 3.07
C THR A 349 -2.59 3.68 2.09
N PHE A 350 -1.64 4.62 2.05
CA PHE A 350 -0.47 4.51 1.18
C PHE A 350 0.49 3.37 1.57
N SER A 351 0.55 2.99 2.85
CA SER A 351 1.27 1.80 3.33
C SER A 351 0.61 0.51 2.85
N HIS A 352 -0.73 0.39 2.93
CA HIS A 352 -1.46 -0.75 2.36
C HIS A 352 -1.28 -0.88 0.84
N LEU A 353 -1.11 0.24 0.13
CA LEU A 353 -0.81 0.24 -1.32
C LEU A 353 0.68 0.12 -1.65
N TYR A 354 1.56 -0.07 -0.64
CA TYR A 354 3.01 -0.04 -0.83
C TYR A 354 3.52 -1.11 -1.81
N PHE A 355 2.91 -2.31 -1.79
CA PHE A 355 3.21 -3.42 -2.72
C PHE A 355 3.03 -3.04 -4.20
N ILE A 356 2.20 -2.03 -4.50
CA ILE A 356 2.05 -1.47 -5.84
C ILE A 356 3.24 -0.55 -6.15
N THR A 357 3.57 0.33 -5.21
CA THR A 357 4.60 1.38 -5.40
C THR A 357 6.01 0.82 -5.56
N ILE A 358 6.34 -0.29 -4.89
CA ILE A 358 7.66 -0.94 -4.98
C ILE A 358 7.94 -1.55 -6.36
N ARG A 359 6.90 -1.91 -7.12
CA ARG A 359 7.03 -2.46 -8.49
C ARG A 359 7.29 -1.39 -9.56
N PHE A 360 7.10 -0.11 -9.25
CA PHE A 360 7.33 1.01 -10.17
C PHE A 360 8.52 1.86 -9.71
N ASP A 361 9.46 2.14 -10.61
CA ASP A 361 10.73 2.81 -10.32
C ASP A 361 10.60 3.98 -9.34
N LEU A 362 11.13 3.77 -8.13
CA LEU A 362 11.10 4.69 -6.99
C LEU A 362 9.69 5.25 -6.70
N TYR A 363 8.88 4.51 -5.93
CA TYR A 363 7.73 5.06 -5.19
C TYR A 363 6.65 5.70 -6.08
N GLY A 364 6.22 4.97 -7.12
CA GLY A 364 5.09 5.37 -7.95
C GLY A 364 5.41 6.54 -8.89
N PHE A 365 4.70 7.67 -8.75
CA PHE A 365 4.81 8.83 -9.65
C PHE A 365 4.94 10.14 -8.85
N PRO A 366 5.44 11.25 -9.44
CA PRO A 366 5.84 12.43 -8.68
C PRO A 366 4.77 13.01 -7.73
N VAL A 367 3.51 13.00 -8.15
CA VAL A 367 2.36 13.49 -7.35
C VAL A 367 2.12 12.62 -6.11
N TYR A 368 2.36 11.30 -6.17
CA TYR A 368 2.30 10.44 -4.97
C TYR A 368 3.36 10.85 -3.95
N LYS A 369 4.61 11.05 -4.38
CA LYS A 369 5.71 11.50 -3.51
C LYS A 369 5.41 12.86 -2.88
N GLU A 370 4.98 13.83 -3.70
CA GLU A 370 4.57 15.17 -3.25
C GLU A 370 3.57 15.08 -2.09
N ILE A 371 2.52 14.27 -2.23
CA ILE A 371 1.47 14.14 -1.21
C ILE A 371 1.97 13.36 0.00
N PHE A 372 2.61 12.20 -0.20
CA PHE A 372 3.13 11.36 0.89
C PHE A 372 4.09 12.15 1.78
N PHE A 373 5.09 12.80 1.21
CA PHE A 373 6.06 13.58 1.99
C PHE A 373 5.46 14.86 2.56
N ASN A 374 4.48 15.51 1.92
CA ASN A 374 3.79 16.66 2.51
C ASN A 374 2.99 16.25 3.76
N ILE A 375 2.20 15.18 3.69
CA ILE A 375 1.44 14.65 4.83
C ILE A 375 2.40 14.21 5.96
N LEU A 376 3.46 13.47 5.62
CA LEU A 376 4.46 13.02 6.59
C LEU A 376 5.15 14.20 7.28
N ASN A 377 5.63 15.19 6.53
CA ASN A 377 6.27 16.38 7.10
C ASN A 377 5.34 17.13 8.07
N GLN A 378 4.06 17.28 7.72
CA GLN A 378 3.08 17.92 8.61
C GLN A 378 2.84 17.12 9.89
N LEU A 379 2.83 15.78 9.84
CA LEU A 379 2.66 14.94 11.03
C LEU A 379 3.88 14.99 11.95
N MET A 380 5.09 14.92 11.37
CA MET A 380 6.36 15.06 12.08
C MET A 380 6.47 16.38 12.86
N GLU A 381 5.84 17.45 12.37
CA GLU A 381 5.81 18.77 13.03
C GLU A 381 4.76 18.87 14.16
N THR A 382 3.70 18.05 14.14
CA THR A 382 2.62 18.12 15.15
C THR A 382 2.86 17.27 16.40
N SER A 383 3.21 15.99 16.22
CA SER A 383 3.61 15.04 17.28
C SER A 383 3.81 13.65 16.69
N LEU A 384 4.82 12.91 17.15
CA LEU A 384 5.03 11.51 16.76
C LEU A 384 4.05 10.58 17.49
N CYS A 385 3.38 9.72 16.73
CA CYS A 385 2.50 8.66 17.24
C CYS A 385 3.05 7.28 16.84
N ASN A 386 2.57 6.20 17.47
CA ASN A 386 3.00 4.83 17.16
C ASN A 386 2.79 4.51 15.68
N GLU A 387 1.62 4.90 15.17
CA GLU A 387 1.15 4.66 13.82
C GLU A 387 2.09 5.29 12.78
N VAL A 388 2.61 6.49 13.06
CA VAL A 388 3.60 7.16 12.20
C VAL A 388 4.92 6.40 12.22
N LEU A 389 5.37 5.92 13.38
CA LEU A 389 6.57 5.09 13.47
C LEU A 389 6.39 3.75 12.75
N ASP A 390 5.25 3.09 12.90
CA ASP A 390 4.93 1.84 12.22
C ASP A 390 4.94 1.99 10.68
N ILE A 391 4.53 3.14 10.16
CA ILE A 391 4.67 3.47 8.73
C ILE A 391 6.14 3.68 8.31
N LEU A 392 7.02 4.13 9.22
CA LEU A 392 8.44 4.42 8.94
C LEU A 392 9.40 3.25 9.23
N LYS A 393 8.97 2.24 10.01
CA LYS A 393 9.73 1.01 10.29
C LYS A 393 10.16 0.20 9.06
N PRO A 394 9.33 0.03 8.01
CA PRO A 394 9.72 -0.78 6.86
C PRO A 394 11.00 -0.25 6.23
N ILE A 395 11.97 -1.16 6.05
CA ILE A 395 13.31 -0.85 5.53
C ILE A 395 13.18 -0.07 4.22
N GLU A 396 12.25 -0.46 3.36
CA GLU A 396 12.06 0.16 2.08
C GLU A 396 11.59 1.62 2.21
N VAL A 397 10.63 1.91 3.11
CA VAL A 397 10.12 3.28 3.35
C VAL A 397 11.26 4.16 3.84
N MET A 398 12.05 3.65 4.79
CA MET A 398 13.24 4.31 5.26
C MET A 398 14.23 4.62 4.11
N LYS A 399 14.48 3.69 3.17
CA LYS A 399 15.41 3.92 2.04
C LYS A 399 15.10 5.20 1.25
N VAL A 400 13.84 5.61 1.14
CA VAL A 400 13.42 6.73 0.27
C VAL A 400 13.08 8.02 1.01
N LEU A 401 13.17 8.05 2.34
CA LEU A 401 13.31 9.32 3.08
C LEU A 401 14.62 10.02 2.67
N GLU A 402 14.56 11.31 2.39
CA GLU A 402 15.76 12.14 2.17
C GLU A 402 16.60 12.19 3.46
N ASP A 403 17.94 12.13 3.36
CA ASP A 403 18.83 12.15 4.54
C ASP A 403 18.56 13.39 5.39
N GLU A 404 18.28 14.54 4.77
CA GLU A 404 17.90 15.79 5.43
C GLU A 404 16.64 15.65 6.30
N ILE A 405 15.63 14.90 5.86
CA ILE A 405 14.41 14.64 6.64
C ILE A 405 14.71 13.72 7.82
N VAL A 406 15.54 12.68 7.58
CA VAL A 406 15.94 11.74 8.64
C VAL A 406 16.74 12.48 9.74
N GLU A 407 17.67 13.34 9.33
CA GLU A 407 18.56 14.11 10.22
C GLU A 407 17.85 15.23 10.97
N GLN A 408 17.07 16.06 10.28
CA GLN A 408 16.55 17.32 10.84
C GLN A 408 15.18 17.17 11.48
N LYS A 409 14.40 16.14 11.11
CA LYS A 409 13.03 15.93 11.62
C LYS A 409 12.86 14.59 12.31
N LEU A 410 13.24 13.48 11.68
CA LEU A 410 12.96 12.15 12.24
C LEU A 410 13.77 11.90 13.51
N LEU A 411 15.11 11.92 13.42
CA LEU A 411 15.98 11.58 14.54
C LEU A 411 15.77 12.44 15.80
N PRO A 412 15.64 13.78 15.72
CA PRO A 412 15.35 14.61 16.90
C PRO A 412 14.01 14.25 17.58
N THR A 413 13.03 13.77 16.80
CA THR A 413 11.72 13.36 17.31
C THR A 413 11.74 11.93 17.87
N LEU A 414 12.68 11.08 17.44
CA LEU A 414 12.91 9.75 18.02
C LEU A 414 13.60 9.83 19.39
N CYS A 415 14.59 10.71 19.55
CA CYS A 415 15.46 10.77 20.73
C CYS A 415 14.76 10.69 22.10
N PRO A 416 13.64 11.41 22.37
CA PRO A 416 12.94 11.32 23.66
C PRO A 416 12.44 9.91 24.00
N TYR A 417 12.06 9.13 22.99
CA TYR A 417 11.52 7.78 23.13
C TYR A 417 12.59 6.68 23.14
N LEU A 418 13.86 7.00 22.87
CA LEU A 418 14.98 6.04 22.98
C LEU A 418 15.52 5.92 24.41
N THR A 419 15.17 6.85 25.30
CA THR A 419 15.64 6.89 26.70
C THR A 419 14.53 6.72 27.73
N ASP A 420 13.27 6.69 27.31
CA ASP A 420 12.10 6.54 28.19
C ASP A 420 11.19 5.41 27.72
N ASN A 421 11.07 4.36 28.55
CA ASN A 421 10.20 3.21 28.33
C ASN A 421 8.80 3.39 29.00
N SER A 422 8.40 4.61 29.38
CA SER A 422 7.05 4.90 29.91
C SER A 422 5.93 4.52 28.94
N LYS A 423 6.23 4.55 27.63
CA LYS A 423 5.33 4.16 26.54
C LYS A 423 6.01 3.07 25.70
N ILE A 424 5.94 1.82 26.18
CA ILE A 424 6.62 0.64 25.60
C ILE A 424 6.51 0.57 24.07
N TYR A 425 5.31 0.74 23.52
CA TYR A 425 5.11 0.71 22.06
C TYR A 425 5.88 1.81 21.31
N LEU A 426 6.00 3.04 21.84
CA LEU A 426 6.79 4.10 21.21
C LEU A 426 8.29 3.85 21.37
N PHE A 427 8.71 3.32 22.52
CA PHE A 427 10.10 2.94 22.79
C PHE A 427 10.59 1.87 21.80
N GLU A 428 9.88 0.74 21.73
CA GLU A 428 10.17 -0.35 20.77
C GLU A 428 10.11 0.15 19.33
N SER A 429 9.16 1.05 19.02
CA SER A 429 9.00 1.59 17.68
C SER A 429 10.11 2.55 17.28
N ALA A 430 10.57 3.39 18.20
CA ALA A 430 11.67 4.31 17.96
C ALA A 430 12.98 3.55 17.74
N HIS A 431 13.27 2.55 18.58
CA HIS A 431 14.42 1.66 18.38
C HIS A 431 14.32 0.92 17.03
N SER A 432 13.17 0.35 16.67
CA SER A 432 12.97 -0.31 15.37
C SER A 432 13.23 0.63 14.18
N THR A 433 12.80 1.89 14.28
CA THR A 433 13.04 2.92 13.26
C THR A 433 14.52 3.29 13.16
N VAL A 434 15.25 3.37 14.29
CA VAL A 434 16.71 3.54 14.30
C VAL A 434 17.41 2.35 13.65
N LEU A 435 16.96 1.11 13.88
CA LEU A 435 17.52 -0.05 13.19
C LEU A 435 17.27 0.00 11.67
N ALA A 436 16.12 0.50 11.22
CA ALA A 436 15.88 0.76 9.81
C ALA A 436 16.83 1.83 9.24
N ILE A 437 17.13 2.91 9.98
CA ILE A 437 18.14 3.92 9.59
C ILE A 437 19.49 3.25 9.31
N TYR A 438 19.95 2.35 10.20
CA TYR A 438 21.19 1.59 10.00
C TYR A 438 21.12 0.61 8.81
N VAL A 439 20.07 -0.20 8.70
CA VAL A 439 19.91 -1.19 7.60
C VAL A 439 19.82 -0.50 6.23
N THR A 440 19.41 0.76 6.19
CA THR A 440 19.34 1.57 4.96
C THR A 440 20.53 2.49 4.73
N GLN A 441 21.53 2.47 5.62
CA GLN A 441 22.79 3.22 5.51
C GLN A 441 22.59 4.73 5.27
N LYS A 442 21.63 5.34 5.99
CA LYS A 442 21.44 6.79 5.96
C LYS A 442 22.70 7.52 6.41
N ARG A 443 22.94 8.72 5.86
CA ARG A 443 24.14 9.53 6.14
C ARG A 443 24.39 9.68 7.65
N ILE A 444 23.34 9.97 8.41
CA ILE A 444 23.34 10.13 9.87
C ILE A 444 23.80 8.91 10.68
N SER A 445 23.79 7.71 10.10
CA SER A 445 24.13 6.47 10.81
C SER A 445 25.55 6.56 11.40
N ARG A 446 26.48 7.23 10.71
CA ARG A 446 27.87 7.40 11.14
C ARG A 446 27.95 8.27 12.40
N ASP A 447 27.42 9.48 12.32
CA ASP A 447 27.50 10.47 13.41
C ASP A 447 26.71 10.00 14.66
N PHE A 448 25.56 9.34 14.44
CA PHE A 448 24.71 8.85 15.53
C PHE A 448 25.24 7.58 16.23
N SER A 449 26.16 6.83 15.61
CA SER A 449 26.66 5.55 16.16
C SER A 449 27.35 5.70 17.52
N SER A 450 28.13 6.76 17.70
CA SER A 450 28.81 7.04 18.97
C SER A 450 27.81 7.29 20.11
N TYR A 451 26.68 7.93 19.84
CA TYR A 451 25.61 8.15 20.81
C TYR A 451 24.79 6.86 21.04
N TYR A 452 24.37 6.19 19.96
CA TYR A 452 23.50 5.02 20.04
C TYR A 452 24.17 3.83 20.73
N SER A 453 25.47 3.60 20.47
CA SER A 453 26.25 2.56 21.15
C SER A 453 26.28 2.76 22.67
N ASN A 454 26.49 3.99 23.15
CA ASN A 454 26.44 4.32 24.58
C ASN A 454 25.02 4.20 25.14
N LEU A 455 24.00 4.70 24.44
CA LEU A 455 22.59 4.60 24.83
C LEU A 455 22.15 3.14 25.03
N LEU A 456 22.58 2.21 24.16
CA LEU A 456 22.28 0.78 24.33
C LEU A 456 22.97 0.19 25.59
N LEU A 457 24.21 0.59 25.88
CA LEU A 457 25.00 0.12 27.03
C LEU A 457 24.60 0.75 28.38
N GLU A 458 23.89 1.88 28.35
CA GLU A 458 23.28 2.52 29.52
C GLU A 458 21.83 2.07 29.73
N GLY A 459 21.09 1.84 28.63
CA GLY A 459 19.70 1.39 28.67
C GLY A 459 19.52 -0.06 29.10
N TYR A 460 20.52 -0.92 28.92
CA TYR A 460 20.52 -2.28 29.47
C TYR A 460 21.07 -2.29 30.91
N PRO A 461 20.45 -3.00 31.88
CA PRO A 461 19.25 -3.85 31.78
C PRO A 461 17.93 -3.12 32.13
N ALA A 462 17.95 -1.80 32.33
CA ALA A 462 16.82 -1.04 32.88
C ALA A 462 15.61 -0.95 31.95
N TYR A 463 15.86 -0.80 30.64
CA TYR A 463 14.84 -0.55 29.62
C TYR A 463 14.89 -1.55 28.45
N LEU A 464 16.02 -2.24 28.25
CA LEU A 464 16.26 -3.17 27.15
C LEU A 464 16.43 -4.61 27.64
N SER A 465 15.88 -5.57 26.89
CA SER A 465 16.20 -7.00 27.04
C SER A 465 17.60 -7.32 26.50
N ILE A 466 18.13 -8.50 26.85
CA ILE A 466 19.44 -8.94 26.33
C ILE A 466 19.37 -9.24 24.83
N GLU A 467 18.25 -9.77 24.35
CA GLU A 467 18.00 -9.99 22.92
C GLU A 467 17.93 -8.66 22.16
N GLN A 468 17.26 -7.65 22.71
CA GLN A 468 17.18 -6.31 22.12
C GLN A 468 18.56 -5.64 22.05
N LEU A 469 19.36 -5.73 23.13
CA LEU A 469 20.75 -5.24 23.14
C LEU A 469 21.59 -5.93 22.05
N ARG A 470 21.62 -7.27 22.04
CA ARG A 470 22.39 -8.08 21.08
C ARG A 470 22.04 -7.75 19.64
N ALA A 471 20.74 -7.75 19.31
CA ALA A 471 20.24 -7.44 17.98
C ALA A 471 20.59 -6.01 17.54
N ALA A 472 20.33 -5.01 18.39
CA ALA A 472 20.58 -3.62 18.05
C ALA A 472 22.08 -3.33 17.83
N TYR A 473 22.95 -3.89 18.67
CA TYR A 473 24.40 -3.74 18.51
C TYR A 473 24.91 -4.43 17.23
N ALA A 474 24.44 -5.65 16.95
CA ALA A 474 24.80 -6.39 15.75
C ALA A 474 24.36 -5.66 14.45
N THR A 475 23.14 -5.12 14.41
CA THR A 475 22.64 -4.34 13.26
C THR A 475 23.47 -3.06 13.03
N MET A 476 23.80 -2.33 14.09
CA MET A 476 24.63 -1.12 14.03
C MET A 476 26.05 -1.44 13.53
N ILE A 477 26.76 -2.40 14.15
CA ILE A 477 28.12 -2.76 13.75
C ILE A 477 28.17 -3.33 12.32
N LYS A 478 27.16 -4.12 11.91
CA LYS A 478 27.07 -4.62 10.52
C LYS A 478 26.95 -3.47 9.52
N SER A 479 26.07 -2.50 9.77
CA SER A 479 25.91 -1.30 8.92
C SER A 479 27.19 -0.46 8.86
N LEU A 480 27.86 -0.27 10.00
CA LEU A 480 29.13 0.45 10.07
C LEU A 480 30.26 -0.29 9.35
N SER A 481 30.30 -1.63 9.38
CA SER A 481 31.33 -2.42 8.69
C SER A 481 31.29 -2.26 7.17
N GLU A 482 30.16 -1.85 6.60
CA GLU A 482 30.06 -1.52 5.17
C GLU A 482 30.44 -0.06 4.86
N THR A 483 30.72 0.78 5.87
CA THR A 483 30.85 2.24 5.70
C THR A 483 32.05 2.93 6.36
N ASP A 484 32.47 2.51 7.57
CA ASP A 484 33.59 3.12 8.32
C ASP A 484 34.18 2.15 9.38
N ASP A 485 35.35 1.58 9.07
CA ASP A 485 36.09 0.67 9.94
C ASP A 485 36.54 1.30 11.28
N ALA A 486 36.81 2.61 11.32
CA ALA A 486 37.26 3.28 12.54
C ALA A 486 36.10 3.47 13.53
N LEU A 487 34.90 3.80 13.03
CA LEU A 487 33.69 3.88 13.84
C LEU A 487 33.25 2.49 14.34
N VAL A 488 33.42 1.42 13.55
CA VAL A 488 33.24 0.04 14.04
C VAL A 488 34.10 -0.21 15.28
N TRP A 489 35.41 0.06 15.19
CA TRP A 489 36.31 -0.21 16.30
C TRP A 489 36.01 0.67 17.54
N TYR A 490 35.66 1.95 17.35
CA TYR A 490 35.27 2.83 18.45
C TYR A 490 34.04 2.34 19.21
N CYS A 491 33.01 1.85 18.50
CA CYS A 491 31.84 1.25 19.12
C CYS A 491 32.22 -0.04 19.88
N LEU A 492 33.01 -0.94 19.26
CA LEU A 492 33.50 -2.14 19.93
C LEU A 492 34.33 -1.82 21.19
N GLU A 493 35.16 -0.79 21.15
CA GLU A 493 35.95 -0.31 22.28
C GLU A 493 35.05 0.21 23.41
N SER A 494 33.93 0.85 23.10
CA SER A 494 32.93 1.27 24.09
C SER A 494 32.29 0.06 24.81
N LEU A 495 31.97 -1.01 24.07
CA LEU A 495 31.50 -2.28 24.65
C LEU A 495 32.58 -2.98 25.48
N LEU A 496 33.83 -3.04 24.99
CA LEU A 496 34.97 -3.63 25.70
C LEU A 496 35.28 -2.91 27.01
N ASN A 497 35.35 -1.58 26.99
CA ASN A 497 35.55 -0.76 28.19
C ASN A 497 34.42 -0.99 29.22
N LYS A 498 33.17 -1.16 28.77
CA LYS A 498 32.04 -1.52 29.64
C LYS A 498 32.23 -2.90 30.28
N ILE A 499 32.66 -3.92 29.52
CA ILE A 499 32.98 -5.26 30.03
C ILE A 499 34.10 -5.19 31.08
N GLU A 500 35.19 -4.49 30.78
CA GLU A 500 36.36 -4.36 31.66
C GLU A 500 36.05 -3.59 32.94
N SER A 501 35.12 -2.62 32.90
CA SER A 501 34.65 -1.85 34.07
C SER A 501 33.88 -2.67 35.11
N LEU A 502 33.30 -3.80 34.70
CA LEU A 502 32.63 -4.74 35.62
C LEU A 502 33.66 -5.66 36.28
N PRO A 503 33.51 -6.05 37.56
CA PRO A 503 34.42 -7.00 38.19
C PRO A 503 34.29 -8.41 37.57
N THR A 504 35.37 -9.19 37.62
CA THR A 504 35.37 -10.62 37.31
C THR A 504 34.52 -11.40 38.32
N SER A 505 33.83 -12.45 37.86
CA SER A 505 32.87 -13.22 38.65
C SER A 505 33.50 -14.13 39.74
N ASN A 506 34.12 -13.54 40.76
CA ASN A 506 34.61 -14.22 41.99
C ASN A 506 33.50 -14.40 43.04
N LEU A 507 32.37 -14.98 42.63
CA LEU A 507 31.34 -15.44 43.56
C LEU A 507 31.46 -16.97 43.72
N GLU A 508 32.18 -17.39 44.76
CA GLU A 508 32.08 -18.75 45.31
C GLU A 508 30.67 -18.97 45.89
N LEU A 509 29.70 -19.30 45.03
CA LEU A 509 28.38 -19.76 45.46
C LEU A 509 28.33 -21.28 45.46
N SER A 510 28.91 -21.83 46.52
CA SER A 510 28.63 -23.13 47.17
C SER A 510 28.15 -24.29 46.29
N GLU A 511 28.96 -25.35 46.25
CA GLU A 511 28.54 -26.71 45.91
C GLU A 511 27.36 -27.17 46.79
N GLN A 512 26.11 -27.01 46.34
CA GLN A 512 24.97 -27.78 46.87
C GLN A 512 23.72 -27.73 45.98
N LYS A 513 23.73 -28.49 44.87
CA LYS A 513 22.54 -29.20 44.35
C LYS A 513 22.84 -30.30 43.32
N SER A 514 23.87 -31.12 43.59
CA SER A 514 24.06 -32.39 42.90
C SER A 514 23.11 -33.47 43.43
N THR A 515 21.81 -33.40 43.09
CA THR A 515 20.87 -34.52 43.24
C THR A 515 19.77 -34.49 42.18
N ASN A 516 19.90 -35.41 41.22
CA ASN A 516 18.82 -36.11 40.51
C ASN A 516 17.68 -35.27 39.88
N ILE A 517 17.83 -34.94 38.59
CA ILE A 517 16.68 -34.85 37.68
C ILE A 517 16.60 -36.19 36.93
N THR A 518 15.88 -37.13 37.53
CA THR A 518 15.48 -38.37 36.84
C THR A 518 14.34 -38.05 35.89
N TYR A 519 14.53 -38.35 34.60
CA TYR A 519 13.45 -38.31 33.61
C TYR A 519 12.29 -39.20 34.09
N THR A 520 11.14 -38.60 34.38
CA THR A 520 9.92 -39.35 34.68
C THR A 520 8.79 -38.85 33.80
N THR A 521 8.68 -39.44 32.62
CA THR A 521 7.50 -39.34 31.76
C THR A 521 6.29 -39.84 32.55
N LYS A 522 5.35 -38.95 32.89
CA LYS A 522 4.02 -39.36 33.35
C LYS A 522 2.93 -38.61 32.60
N THR A 523 2.33 -39.38 31.70
CA THR A 523 0.98 -39.22 31.19
C THR A 523 -0.02 -38.81 32.26
N ASN A 524 -1.00 -38.02 31.86
CA ASN A 524 -2.22 -37.73 32.62
C ASN A 524 -2.89 -39.03 33.09
N GLU A 525 -3.36 -39.04 34.34
CA GLU A 525 -4.63 -39.68 34.69
C GLU A 525 -5.20 -39.00 35.95
N ASN A 526 -6.53 -38.96 36.05
CA ASN A 526 -7.26 -37.99 36.87
C ASN A 526 -7.38 -38.38 38.36
N GLU A 527 -7.49 -37.38 39.22
CA GLU A 527 -8.21 -37.53 40.50
C GLU A 527 -9.73 -37.41 40.28
N THR A 528 -10.50 -38.14 41.09
CA THR A 528 -11.94 -38.37 40.89
C THR A 528 -12.77 -37.82 42.06
N LYS A 529 -14.03 -37.48 41.77
CA LYS A 529 -15.24 -37.32 42.65
C LYS A 529 -15.71 -35.87 42.85
N GLU A 530 -17.01 -35.56 42.85
CA GLU A 530 -18.27 -36.30 42.57
C GLU A 530 -19.34 -35.21 42.23
N SER A 531 -20.46 -35.40 41.50
CA SER A 531 -21.18 -36.55 40.93
C SER A 531 -21.52 -36.29 39.43
N SER A 532 -22.59 -36.73 38.73
CA SER A 532 -23.77 -37.61 38.95
C SER A 532 -24.33 -38.07 37.59
N GLU A 533 -24.80 -39.33 37.50
CA GLU A 533 -25.87 -39.90 36.64
C GLU A 533 -25.92 -39.62 35.10
N SER A 534 -26.31 -40.53 34.19
CA SER A 534 -26.35 -42.00 34.12
C SER A 534 -26.84 -42.44 32.71
N GLY A 535 -26.35 -43.56 32.16
CA GLY A 535 -26.84 -44.20 30.91
C GLY A 535 -25.80 -44.18 29.77
N SER A 536 -25.17 -45.30 29.38
CA SER A 536 -25.69 -46.43 28.56
C SER A 536 -26.12 -46.01 27.15
N SER A 537 -25.73 -46.57 26.01
CA SER A 537 -24.75 -47.61 25.61
C SER A 537 -24.55 -47.49 24.07
N ASP A 538 -23.74 -48.24 23.31
CA ASP A 538 -22.98 -49.48 23.58
C ASP A 538 -21.68 -49.57 22.72
N SER A 539 -21.26 -50.78 22.37
CA SER A 539 -19.93 -51.25 21.95
C SER A 539 -19.84 -51.80 20.52
N ILE A 540 -18.59 -51.92 20.01
CA ILE A 540 -17.95 -53.10 19.35
C ILE A 540 -16.86 -52.61 18.34
N THR A 541 -15.55 -52.68 18.66
CA THR A 541 -14.54 -53.73 18.25
C THR A 541 -14.37 -53.92 16.72
N THR A 542 -13.20 -54.11 16.09
CA THR A 542 -11.92 -54.74 16.53
C THR A 542 -10.76 -54.49 15.52
N THR A 543 -9.49 -54.39 15.97
CA THR A 543 -8.19 -54.90 15.37
C THR A 543 -7.82 -54.74 13.86
N THR A 544 -6.55 -54.67 13.36
CA THR A 544 -5.14 -54.64 13.87
C THR A 544 -4.13 -54.44 12.71
N ALA A 545 -2.88 -54.04 13.03
CA ALA A 545 -1.61 -54.23 12.28
C ALA A 545 -1.38 -53.43 10.96
N GLY A 546 -0.16 -53.03 10.58
CA GLY A 546 1.14 -53.03 11.28
C GLY A 546 2.37 -52.99 10.35
N THR A 547 3.50 -52.45 10.85
CA THR A 547 4.92 -52.61 10.37
C THR A 547 5.52 -51.60 9.36
N ASN A 548 6.41 -50.74 9.90
CA ASN A 548 7.79 -50.33 9.49
C ASN A 548 8.22 -50.46 8.00
N ASN A 549 8.97 -49.53 7.40
CA ASN A 549 10.33 -49.09 7.79
C ASN A 549 10.82 -47.81 7.04
N ASN A 550 11.92 -47.21 7.52
CA ASN A 550 12.57 -45.99 6.97
C ASN A 550 13.48 -46.27 5.75
N GLU A 551 13.77 -45.25 4.93
CA GLU A 551 15.15 -44.81 4.61
C GLU A 551 15.26 -43.44 3.89
N THR A 552 16.39 -42.78 4.20
CA THR A 552 17.12 -41.58 3.67
C THR A 552 17.08 -41.26 2.14
N LYS A 553 17.48 -40.09 1.58
CA LYS A 553 18.34 -38.94 2.00
C LYS A 553 18.26 -37.72 1.00
N GLU A 554 18.69 -36.52 1.44
CA GLU A 554 19.35 -35.40 0.68
C GLU A 554 18.63 -34.72 -0.54
N SER A 555 18.74 -33.40 -0.86
CA SER A 555 19.30 -32.20 -0.17
C SER A 555 19.00 -30.88 -0.97
N SER A 556 19.16 -29.69 -0.33
CA SER A 556 19.19 -28.30 -0.91
C SER A 556 17.85 -27.69 -1.41
N GLU A 557 17.54 -26.38 -1.30
CA GLU A 557 18.32 -25.21 -0.83
C GLU A 557 17.45 -24.03 -0.34
N SER A 558 18.05 -23.13 0.48
CA SER A 558 17.66 -21.75 0.86
C SER A 558 16.20 -21.38 1.19
N ASP A 559 15.96 -20.89 2.42
CA ASP A 559 14.89 -19.92 2.66
C ASP A 559 15.24 -18.92 3.78
N SER A 560 14.63 -17.73 3.73
CA SER A 560 14.97 -16.59 4.58
C SER A 560 13.94 -16.30 5.67
N SER A 561 14.37 -15.65 6.76
CA SER A 561 13.58 -15.20 7.91
C SER A 561 12.98 -16.30 8.81
N ASN A 562 13.63 -16.53 9.96
CA ASN A 562 13.01 -17.12 11.14
C ASN A 562 13.39 -16.28 12.36
N ILE A 563 12.57 -15.27 12.68
CA ILE A 563 12.75 -14.39 13.85
C ILE A 563 11.98 -14.97 15.04
N TYR A 564 12.31 -16.22 15.41
CA TYR A 564 11.94 -16.83 16.69
C TYR A 564 13.03 -17.83 17.08
N PRO A 565 13.70 -17.68 18.24
CA PRO A 565 14.84 -18.54 18.59
C PRO A 565 14.40 -19.96 18.95
N ASN A 566 15.08 -20.94 18.34
CA ASN A 566 14.95 -22.35 18.68
C ASN A 566 15.32 -22.60 20.16
N ALA A 567 14.69 -23.59 20.80
CA ALA A 567 14.80 -23.84 22.24
C ALA A 567 16.25 -23.89 22.78
N SER A 568 17.19 -24.46 22.02
CA SER A 568 18.61 -24.56 22.41
C SER A 568 19.34 -23.22 22.60
N GLU A 569 18.83 -22.09 22.07
CA GLU A 569 19.49 -20.79 22.23
C GLU A 569 19.14 -20.14 23.58
N LYS A 570 17.88 -20.28 24.03
CA LYS A 570 17.43 -19.78 25.34
C LYS A 570 18.18 -20.44 26.50
N ASP A 571 18.48 -21.73 26.36
CA ASP A 571 19.26 -22.49 27.35
C ASP A 571 20.72 -21.98 27.45
N ALA A 572 21.32 -21.56 26.33
CA ALA A 572 22.67 -21.00 26.30
C ALA A 572 22.72 -19.56 26.86
N ILE A 573 21.72 -18.73 26.53
CA ILE A 573 21.61 -17.37 27.06
C ILE A 573 21.44 -17.41 28.59
N SER A 574 20.48 -18.19 29.10
CA SER A 574 20.23 -18.32 30.53
C SER A 574 21.44 -18.88 31.29
N ALA A 575 22.19 -19.83 30.70
CA ALA A 575 23.45 -20.31 31.27
C ALA A 575 24.54 -19.22 31.31
N ALA A 576 24.71 -18.41 30.27
CA ALA A 576 25.71 -17.34 30.25
C ALA A 576 25.40 -16.20 31.25
N LEU A 577 24.11 -15.94 31.53
CA LEU A 577 23.66 -14.91 32.48
C LEU A 577 24.07 -15.17 33.95
N TYR A 578 24.56 -16.37 34.30
CA TYR A 578 25.14 -16.62 35.63
C TYR A 578 26.49 -15.89 35.85
N LEU A 579 27.16 -15.42 34.80
CA LEU A 579 28.36 -14.58 34.91
C LEU A 579 27.97 -13.09 34.91
N GLN A 580 28.61 -12.30 35.79
CA GLN A 580 28.33 -10.88 35.91
C GLN A 580 28.62 -10.10 34.61
N ARG A 581 29.55 -10.59 33.80
CA ARG A 581 29.87 -10.04 32.47
C ARG A 581 29.21 -10.78 31.30
N GLY A 582 28.53 -11.90 31.55
CA GLY A 582 28.12 -12.85 30.51
C GLY A 582 27.20 -12.26 29.43
N HIS A 583 26.33 -11.32 29.81
CA HIS A 583 25.43 -10.61 28.89
C HIS A 583 26.19 -9.73 27.87
N LEU A 584 27.19 -8.96 28.33
CA LEU A 584 28.03 -8.15 27.43
C LEU A 584 29.00 -9.03 26.62
N LEU A 585 29.49 -10.14 27.20
CA LEU A 585 30.33 -11.10 26.48
C LEU A 585 29.58 -11.80 25.34
N LEU A 586 28.31 -12.19 25.53
CA LEU A 586 27.45 -12.66 24.43
C LEU A 586 27.30 -11.58 23.35
N THR A 587 27.02 -10.34 23.75
CA THR A 587 26.88 -9.20 22.82
C THR A 587 28.16 -8.94 22.02
N LEU A 588 29.34 -9.14 22.63
CA LEU A 588 30.65 -9.03 21.97
C LEU A 588 30.91 -10.20 21.01
N ILE A 589 30.53 -11.43 21.39
CA ILE A 589 30.66 -12.64 20.57
C ILE A 589 29.83 -12.52 19.29
N ASP A 590 28.62 -11.96 19.34
CA ASP A 590 27.80 -11.74 18.14
C ASP A 590 28.51 -10.86 17.10
N GLN A 591 29.38 -9.94 17.53
CA GLN A 591 30.07 -9.04 16.62
C GLN A 591 31.12 -9.75 15.75
N VAL A 592 31.55 -10.96 16.11
CA VAL A 592 32.42 -11.80 15.27
C VAL A 592 31.78 -12.06 13.89
N GLY A 593 30.44 -12.13 13.83
CA GLY A 593 29.70 -12.27 12.57
C GLY A 593 29.56 -10.99 11.75
N THR A 594 29.64 -9.82 12.39
CA THR A 594 29.30 -8.53 11.78
C THR A 594 30.52 -7.75 11.29
N VAL A 595 31.65 -7.81 12.02
CA VAL A 595 32.88 -7.05 11.70
C VAL A 595 33.56 -7.49 10.42
N ASN A 596 34.34 -6.58 9.82
CA ASN A 596 35.22 -6.88 8.70
C ASN A 596 36.38 -7.81 9.09
N LEU A 597 36.91 -8.53 8.09
CA LEU A 597 38.00 -9.51 8.26
C LEU A 597 39.24 -8.93 8.96
N ILE A 598 39.52 -7.64 8.75
CA ILE A 598 40.65 -6.91 9.34
C ILE A 598 40.58 -6.91 10.89
N PHE A 599 39.38 -6.84 11.47
CA PHE A 599 39.18 -6.84 12.92
C PHE A 599 38.91 -8.22 13.52
N LEU A 600 38.60 -9.21 12.69
CA LEU A 600 38.17 -10.55 13.13
C LEU A 600 39.17 -11.19 14.10
N GLU A 601 40.45 -11.25 13.72
CA GLU A 601 41.50 -11.87 14.54
C GLU A 601 41.73 -11.09 15.84
N THR A 602 41.80 -9.76 15.78
CA THR A 602 41.98 -8.90 16.96
C THR A 602 40.81 -9.02 17.95
N LEU A 603 39.57 -9.08 17.43
CA LEU A 603 38.37 -9.27 18.24
C LEU A 603 38.36 -10.66 18.89
N LEU A 604 38.71 -11.71 18.15
CA LEU A 604 38.79 -13.08 18.67
C LEU A 604 39.85 -13.21 19.78
N PHE A 605 41.01 -12.56 19.66
CA PHE A 605 42.00 -12.51 20.74
C PHE A 605 41.48 -11.77 21.98
N LYS A 606 40.77 -10.64 21.83
CA LYS A 606 40.14 -9.95 22.98
C LYS A 606 39.05 -10.82 23.64
N ILE A 607 38.22 -11.52 22.86
CA ILE A 607 37.22 -12.45 23.38
C ILE A 607 37.89 -13.63 24.12
N LYS A 608 38.96 -14.22 23.58
CA LYS A 608 39.76 -15.27 24.24
C LYS A 608 40.27 -14.80 25.60
N TYR A 609 40.88 -13.61 25.65
CA TYR A 609 41.37 -13.02 26.89
C TYR A 609 40.24 -12.83 27.92
N LEU A 610 39.14 -12.20 27.52
CA LEU A 610 38.02 -11.93 28.43
C LEU A 610 37.32 -13.20 28.94
N ILE A 611 37.13 -14.22 28.10
CA ILE A 611 36.58 -15.53 28.52
C ILE A 611 37.56 -16.24 29.48
N SER A 612 38.88 -16.11 29.28
CA SER A 612 39.87 -16.76 30.16
C SER A 612 39.82 -16.25 31.61
N LEU A 613 39.46 -14.98 31.81
CA LEU A 613 39.32 -14.32 33.12
C LEU A 613 38.06 -14.73 33.91
N GLU A 614 37.05 -15.31 33.27
CA GLU A 614 35.83 -15.74 33.95
C GLU A 614 35.99 -17.13 34.60
N SER A 615 35.26 -17.37 35.69
CA SER A 615 35.30 -18.61 36.46
C SER A 615 34.84 -19.83 35.65
N ASN A 616 35.48 -20.98 35.89
CA ASN A 616 35.16 -22.21 35.18
C ASN A 616 33.79 -22.75 35.63
N GLY A 617 32.89 -23.01 34.68
CA GLY A 617 31.56 -23.52 34.95
C GLY A 617 30.64 -23.46 33.74
N ILE A 618 29.38 -23.86 33.91
CA ILE A 618 28.37 -24.00 32.85
C ILE A 618 28.23 -22.71 32.03
N ALA A 619 28.33 -21.54 32.66
CA ALA A 619 28.26 -20.24 32.02
C ALA A 619 29.43 -19.95 31.06
N LYS A 620 30.66 -20.31 31.46
CA LYS A 620 31.85 -20.21 30.61
C LYS A 620 31.75 -21.15 29.41
N SER A 621 31.24 -22.37 29.64
CA SER A 621 30.93 -23.32 28.57
C SER A 621 29.83 -22.84 27.61
N ALA A 622 28.84 -22.10 28.10
CA ALA A 622 27.83 -21.47 27.26
C ALA A 622 28.43 -20.36 26.36
N LEU A 623 29.33 -19.53 26.89
CA LEU A 623 30.07 -18.52 26.10
C LEU A 623 31.00 -19.18 25.06
N GLN A 624 31.72 -20.24 25.42
CA GLN A 624 32.55 -21.02 24.49
C GLN A 624 31.70 -21.62 23.36
N LYS A 625 30.53 -22.20 23.69
CA LYS A 625 29.59 -22.75 22.71
C LYS A 625 29.06 -21.65 21.78
N ALA A 626 28.66 -20.50 22.32
CA ALA A 626 28.17 -19.37 21.53
C ALA A 626 29.23 -18.89 20.53
N LEU A 627 30.49 -18.76 20.96
CA LEU A 627 31.62 -18.40 20.08
C LEU A 627 31.83 -19.44 18.97
N PHE A 628 31.80 -20.73 19.31
CA PHE A 628 31.90 -21.81 18.32
C PHE A 628 30.73 -21.83 17.32
N ASP A 629 29.50 -21.60 17.78
CA ASP A 629 28.32 -21.55 16.94
C ASP A 629 28.38 -20.38 15.93
N VAL A 630 28.81 -19.19 16.37
CA VAL A 630 29.00 -18.02 15.48
C VAL A 630 30.06 -18.31 14.41
N LEU A 631 31.23 -18.83 14.80
CA LEU A 631 32.30 -19.21 13.87
C LEU A 631 31.87 -20.31 12.87
N SER A 632 30.96 -21.19 13.27
CA SER A 632 30.51 -22.32 12.46
C SER A 632 29.41 -21.97 11.46
N LYS A 633 28.45 -21.11 11.86
CA LYS A 633 27.19 -20.89 11.14
C LYS A 633 27.05 -19.49 10.51
N ASN A 634 27.64 -18.45 11.12
CA ASN A 634 27.28 -17.06 10.86
C ASN A 634 28.40 -16.24 10.17
N LEU A 635 29.22 -16.89 9.33
CA LEU A 635 30.34 -16.26 8.61
C LEU A 635 30.31 -16.54 7.11
N ASP A 636 30.71 -15.55 6.31
CA ASP A 636 31.07 -15.77 4.90
C ASP A 636 32.28 -16.70 4.77
N TYR A 637 32.50 -17.23 3.57
CA TYR A 637 33.55 -18.22 3.31
C TYR A 637 34.96 -17.76 3.73
N THR A 638 35.28 -16.48 3.57
CA THR A 638 36.61 -15.92 3.84
C THR A 638 36.82 -15.73 5.34
N LYS A 639 35.84 -15.14 6.04
CA LYS A 639 35.86 -15.02 7.50
C LYS A 639 35.81 -16.40 8.17
N LYS A 640 35.09 -17.36 7.59
CA LYS A 640 35.00 -18.74 8.10
C LYS A 640 36.33 -19.48 8.03
N ASP A 641 37.08 -19.38 6.92
CA ASP A 641 38.42 -19.96 6.81
C ASP A 641 39.39 -19.36 7.85
N ALA A 642 39.41 -18.02 7.98
CA ALA A 642 40.22 -17.33 8.99
C ALA A 642 39.81 -17.71 10.43
N GLY A 643 38.52 -17.71 10.74
CA GLY A 643 37.97 -18.06 12.05
C GLY A 643 38.20 -19.52 12.44
N VAL A 644 38.11 -20.47 11.49
CA VAL A 644 38.43 -21.88 11.73
C VAL A 644 39.93 -22.09 11.94
N LYS A 645 40.79 -21.41 11.18
CA LYS A 645 42.25 -21.43 11.40
C LYS A 645 42.61 -20.90 12.78
N TRP A 646 42.03 -19.77 13.19
CA TRP A 646 42.20 -19.23 14.53
C TRP A 646 41.69 -20.19 15.61
N TRP A 647 40.50 -20.80 15.44
CA TRP A 647 39.95 -21.75 16.41
C TRP A 647 40.83 -23.00 16.58
N LEU A 648 41.39 -23.52 15.49
CA LEU A 648 42.28 -24.68 15.50
C LEU A 648 43.63 -24.38 16.19
N ASN A 649 44.14 -23.16 16.08
CA ASN A 649 45.39 -22.75 16.72
C ASN A 649 45.18 -22.33 18.19
N GLU A 650 44.28 -21.38 18.40
CA GLU A 650 44.13 -20.61 19.64
C GLU A 650 42.86 -20.94 20.43
N GLY A 651 41.78 -21.33 19.73
CA GLY A 651 40.46 -21.59 20.31
C GLY A 651 40.39 -22.84 21.19
N ARG A 652 41.19 -23.87 20.87
CA ARG A 652 41.26 -25.12 21.66
C ARG A 652 41.74 -24.91 23.10
N GLU A 653 42.59 -23.91 23.34
CA GLU A 653 43.02 -23.53 24.69
C GLU A 653 41.88 -22.91 25.52
N ILE A 654 40.89 -22.29 24.86
CA ILE A 654 39.74 -21.69 25.53
C ILE A 654 38.82 -22.79 26.08
N THR A 655 38.65 -23.88 25.33
CA THR A 655 37.78 -25.01 25.71
C THR A 655 38.35 -25.90 26.82
N GLY A 656 39.66 -25.89 27.05
CA GLY A 656 40.34 -26.63 28.13
C GLY A 656 40.18 -28.15 28.02
N ASP A 657 41.07 -28.81 27.28
CA ASP A 657 41.18 -30.27 27.10
C ASP A 657 39.93 -31.10 27.41
N ILE A 658 39.06 -31.24 26.41
CA ILE A 658 38.13 -32.38 26.33
C ILE A 658 38.98 -33.61 25.93
N GLN A 659 39.78 -34.12 26.88
CA GLN A 659 40.53 -35.37 26.79
C GLN A 659 40.07 -36.38 27.86
N SER A 660 38.85 -36.91 27.69
CA SER A 660 38.48 -38.31 28.00
C SER A 660 37.03 -38.58 27.60
#